data_AF-A0A2A2GT12-F1
#
_entry.id   AF-A0A2A2GT12-F1
#
_cell.length_a   1.000
_cell.length_b   1.000
_cell.length_c   1.000
_cell.angle_alpha   90.00
_cell.angle_beta   90.00
_cell.angle_gamma   90.00
#
_symmetry.space_group_name_H-M   'P 1'
#
loop_
_entity.id
_entity.type
_entity.pdbx_description
1 polymer ?
#
loop_
_entity_poly.entity_id
_entity_poly.type
_entity_poly.pdbx_seq_one_letter_code
_entity_poly.pdbx_strand_id
1 'polypeptide(L)'
;MNQQHTPKHKPNTKYKTLVSLFVFCGTIIILCFLGYKVLNEGIYKQEFSFGFVKIEGLYLKLENKFIVDIKKVDLSQSTLFSNETSNDTKQENLKDSIDSAMNWVQNIFWILSYFETLNIHKIIFPDNTERAILYDGSHYLITTPHFNATLNTTQSSKDINLEIQSLIIPELFLEATGHMQYHIGSKTLDINTLQISHAKTLNQANNEVASIYITGNTDFQNATLTINSSTWDQIQFLKPYIALLDNKTLESWLFKQIQFESIQLENLTLKLSFNKYFVQNLLSDMYGSIHLHKPTISIAPNTTPIIASDATINLVNKALDIRFSEPSFAGHSLGTSAVQINLPINQVFGVFVQLRSKDLVLDKALLDLLYAILDIHLPVQTSSALDTTLDLALKLNSKNQLETQVNGVISGKNVNAILFGQPILATDLQTTLNIDRDKKRLISIKSSQIKYADMLSTQFTFDIDALAHTLRGDFLIQYADLLPSKMFPARVNYPGFKDIADDDVMTKNIINAIIKENTSTLPSILQIPPLSQNTESTQPNSSSNATQSNSIRNITLEGSFKDGIIDLAIPQLTLSFKQDSMLHISLEKIQTLYPHSPLLQYFGVKKGSLTLHNKDANAGEVLLEAKIENLTYPVYDKNNQALHMLELNGSIKTDDIMLTTKDQHIKFHKHLNTTSLVFKDYNLDINQLMESKIPMLYEIFHEEGESVSYTPEEIAQKNAFIRQKRKFENEHNIAPHILYLESNNMDIVYGDFIIPTDSATITMRDKRINANAAYGNGIADINIAYGRANITLDNFSSSFINQVLSKQLFAGGLFDFSGTLKDNTLQGEIRIQNTTFKDFAIVQNIVGLIDTIPSLIMFKKPGLSNDGYEIKEGKFLFSMNNEYLGFESIDLTGSAIDIDGNGIINLKERTIDLLLKASTMKALSNIISNIPIVGYIILGDDGKVTTNIVVTGSLDNPKTEVSFIEDVVNAPFKILHRIFSPLDNIVDTLIEE
;
A
#
# COMPACT_ATOMS: atom_id res chain seq x y z
N MET A 1 -25.05 118.92 83.34
CA MET A 1 -25.57 118.21 84.52
C MET A 1 -26.32 116.97 84.02
N ASN A 2 -25.85 115.80 84.44
CA ASN A 2 -26.26 114.44 84.06
C ASN A 2 -27.76 114.19 83.84
N GLN A 3 -28.17 113.57 82.71
CA GLN A 3 -28.46 112.13 82.60
C GLN A 3 -29.03 111.74 81.22
N GLN A 4 -28.23 110.93 80.52
CA GLN A 4 -28.50 109.86 79.53
C GLN A 4 -29.74 109.85 78.61
N HIS A 5 -29.41 109.89 77.31
CA HIS A 5 -30.10 109.28 76.17
C HIS A 5 -30.33 107.77 76.31
N THR A 6 -31.41 107.25 75.71
CA THR A 6 -31.34 106.14 74.73
C THR A 6 -32.62 106.04 73.86
N PRO A 7 -32.54 105.66 72.57
CA PRO A 7 -33.64 105.74 71.60
C PRO A 7 -34.25 104.38 71.21
N LYS A 8 -35.44 104.45 70.59
CA LYS A 8 -36.26 103.37 69.98
C LYS A 8 -35.50 102.53 68.93
N HIS A 9 -35.71 101.21 68.93
CA HIS A 9 -35.39 100.31 67.80
C HIS A 9 -36.59 99.41 67.41
N LYS A 10 -36.81 99.26 66.10
CA LYS A 10 -37.88 98.52 65.38
C LYS A 10 -37.90 97.00 65.69
N PRO A 11 -39.07 96.31 65.55
CA PRO A 11 -39.22 94.90 65.92
C PRO A 11 -38.54 93.96 64.92
N ASN A 12 -37.83 92.98 65.48
CA ASN A 12 -36.91 92.04 64.82
C ASN A 12 -37.70 90.85 64.23
N THR A 13 -37.79 90.75 62.90
CA THR A 13 -38.49 89.70 62.15
C THR A 13 -37.97 88.27 62.42
N LYS A 14 -36.80 88.11 63.03
CA LYS A 14 -36.27 86.80 63.46
C LYS A 14 -36.98 86.18 64.67
N TYR A 15 -37.58 86.98 65.55
CA TYR A 15 -38.24 86.46 66.77
C TYR A 15 -39.59 85.80 66.46
N LYS A 16 -40.30 86.28 65.42
CA LYS A 16 -41.60 85.74 65.00
C LYS A 16 -41.46 84.36 64.33
N THR A 17 -40.40 84.16 63.56
CA THR A 17 -40.04 82.85 62.96
C THR A 17 -39.57 81.85 64.00
N LEU A 18 -38.82 82.29 65.02
CA LEU A 18 -38.37 81.41 66.11
C LEU A 18 -39.53 80.99 67.02
N VAL A 19 -40.46 81.89 67.32
CA VAL A 19 -41.70 81.56 68.06
C VAL A 19 -42.63 80.72 67.19
N SER A 20 -42.78 80.98 65.89
CA SER A 20 -43.60 80.10 65.04
C SER A 20 -42.97 78.72 64.87
N LEU A 21 -41.64 78.61 64.81
CA LEU A 21 -40.93 77.34 64.82
C LEU A 21 -41.07 76.63 66.16
N PHE A 22 -40.99 77.34 67.29
CA PHE A 22 -41.16 76.76 68.63
C PHE A 22 -42.61 76.32 68.88
N VAL A 23 -43.59 77.11 68.44
CA VAL A 23 -45.01 76.73 68.47
C VAL A 23 -45.24 75.57 67.52
N PHE A 24 -44.67 75.57 66.31
CA PHE A 24 -44.77 74.48 65.34
C PHE A 24 -44.16 73.18 65.89
N CYS A 25 -42.92 73.23 66.40
CA CYS A 25 -42.26 72.11 67.08
C CYS A 25 -43.03 71.68 68.33
N GLY A 26 -43.57 72.61 69.12
CA GLY A 26 -44.42 72.32 70.27
C GLY A 26 -45.71 71.61 69.88
N THR A 27 -46.40 72.08 68.83
CA THR A 27 -47.57 71.40 68.27
C THR A 27 -47.22 70.05 67.69
N ILE A 28 -46.05 69.89 67.03
CA ILE A 28 -45.60 68.59 66.53
C ILE A 28 -45.29 67.65 67.70
N ILE A 29 -44.59 68.10 68.74
CA ILE A 29 -44.29 67.26 69.91
C ILE A 29 -45.59 66.84 70.61
N ILE A 30 -46.55 67.76 70.76
CA ILE A 30 -47.87 67.46 71.34
C ILE A 30 -48.64 66.49 70.43
N LEU A 31 -48.68 66.72 69.11
CA LEU A 31 -49.33 65.83 68.15
C LEU A 31 -48.66 64.45 68.09
N CYS A 32 -47.34 64.39 68.17
CA CYS A 32 -46.56 63.14 68.24
C CYS A 32 -46.81 62.43 69.57
N PHE A 33 -46.93 63.15 70.70
CA PHE A 33 -47.26 62.56 71.99
C PHE A 33 -48.71 62.05 72.04
N LEU A 34 -49.66 62.80 71.50
CA LEU A 34 -51.05 62.36 71.32
C LEU A 34 -51.13 61.17 70.37
N GLY A 35 -50.45 61.22 69.23
CA GLY A 35 -50.36 60.12 68.27
C GLY A 35 -49.73 58.88 68.89
N TYR A 36 -48.62 59.03 69.64
CA TYR A 36 -48.00 57.95 70.38
C TYR A 36 -48.95 57.35 71.42
N LYS A 37 -49.66 58.18 72.20
CA LYS A 37 -50.62 57.70 73.20
C LYS A 37 -51.76 56.91 72.56
N VAL A 38 -52.33 57.42 71.45
CA VAL A 38 -53.40 56.74 70.70
C VAL A 38 -52.89 55.41 70.14
N LEU A 39 -51.67 55.38 69.59
CA LEU A 39 -51.07 54.15 69.09
C LEU A 39 -50.71 53.17 70.23
N ASN A 40 -50.30 53.66 71.40
CA ASN A 40 -49.98 52.81 72.55
C ASN A 40 -51.22 52.15 73.18
N GLU A 41 -52.39 52.80 73.12
CA GLU A 41 -53.68 52.20 73.51
C GLU A 41 -54.21 51.21 72.45
N GLY A 42 -53.73 51.30 71.21
CA GLY A 42 -54.11 50.45 70.09
C GLY A 42 -55.30 51.00 69.30
N ILE A 43 -55.23 50.88 67.98
CA ILE A 43 -56.27 51.33 67.04
C ILE A 43 -56.82 50.11 66.32
N TYR A 44 -58.14 49.93 66.36
CA TYR A 44 -58.83 48.93 65.55
C TYR A 44 -59.77 49.58 64.54
N LYS A 45 -59.69 49.17 63.27
CA LYS A 45 -60.59 49.60 62.20
C LYS A 45 -61.02 48.41 61.36
N GLN A 46 -62.33 48.16 61.35
CA GLN A 46 -62.93 47.07 60.58
C GLN A 46 -62.72 47.19 59.06
N GLU A 47 -62.81 48.39 58.48
CA GLU A 47 -62.57 48.63 57.03
C GLU A 47 -61.99 50.01 56.76
N PHE A 48 -60.73 50.15 56.41
CA PHE A 48 -60.08 51.43 56.17
C PHE A 48 -59.67 51.53 54.71
N SER A 49 -60.13 52.57 54.00
CA SER A 49 -59.75 52.83 52.61
C SER A 49 -58.94 54.12 52.52
N PHE A 50 -57.76 54.06 51.94
CA PHE A 50 -56.92 55.23 51.66
C PHE A 50 -56.42 55.17 50.22
N GLY A 51 -56.93 56.07 49.37
CA GLY A 51 -56.65 56.05 47.94
C GLY A 51 -57.10 54.73 47.29
N PHE A 52 -56.15 54.04 46.65
CA PHE A 52 -56.35 52.76 45.97
C PHE A 52 -56.12 51.52 46.85
N VAL A 53 -55.87 51.72 48.15
CA VAL A 53 -55.62 50.63 49.11
C VAL A 53 -56.85 50.47 50.00
N LYS A 54 -57.42 49.27 50.04
CA LYS A 54 -58.48 48.90 50.99
C LYS A 54 -57.93 47.91 52.01
N ILE A 55 -58.09 48.21 53.29
CA ILE A 55 -57.61 47.40 54.41
C ILE A 55 -58.81 46.94 55.22
N GLU A 56 -58.97 45.64 55.41
CA GLU A 56 -60.01 45.05 56.25
C GLU A 56 -59.38 44.50 57.54
N GLY A 57 -60.01 44.80 58.67
CA GLY A 57 -59.61 44.34 60.00
C GLY A 57 -58.22 44.80 60.44
N LEU A 58 -57.91 46.09 60.31
CA LEU A 58 -56.66 46.68 60.77
C LEU A 58 -56.64 46.80 62.29
N TYR A 59 -55.64 46.23 62.93
CA TYR A 59 -55.23 46.48 64.30
C TYR A 59 -53.79 47.01 64.29
N LEU A 60 -53.58 48.18 64.90
CA LEU A 60 -52.27 48.84 64.96
C LEU A 60 -52.02 49.33 66.39
N LYS A 61 -50.95 48.86 67.01
CA LYS A 61 -50.49 49.32 68.32
C LYS A 61 -48.99 49.64 68.29
N LEU A 62 -48.55 50.66 69.02
CA LEU A 62 -47.14 51.02 69.16
C LEU A 62 -46.74 50.99 70.63
N GLU A 63 -45.98 49.97 71.04
CA GLU A 63 -45.35 49.91 72.37
C GLU A 63 -43.90 50.40 72.27
N ASN A 64 -42.93 49.48 72.28
CA ASN A 64 -41.54 49.73 71.89
C ASN A 64 -41.33 49.57 70.38
N LYS A 65 -42.14 48.71 69.76
CA LYS A 65 -42.21 48.44 68.31
C LYS A 65 -43.69 48.35 67.90
N PHE A 66 -43.95 48.33 66.59
CA PHE A 66 -45.31 48.23 66.06
C PHE A 66 -45.83 46.79 66.13
N ILE A 67 -47.07 46.65 66.59
CA ILE A 67 -47.89 45.44 66.51
C ILE A 67 -48.95 45.71 65.45
N VAL A 68 -48.91 44.97 64.34
CA VAL A 68 -49.82 45.13 63.22
C VAL A 68 -50.49 43.81 62.89
N ASP A 69 -51.82 43.78 62.92
CA ASP A 69 -52.62 42.66 62.44
C ASP A 69 -53.65 43.17 61.43
N ILE A 70 -53.68 42.55 60.25
CA ILE A 70 -54.53 42.91 59.13
C ILE A 70 -55.11 41.63 58.55
N LYS A 71 -56.44 41.56 58.46
CA LYS A 71 -57.13 40.42 57.83
C LYS A 71 -56.96 40.42 56.32
N LYS A 72 -57.09 41.57 55.68
CA LYS A 72 -56.96 41.69 54.22
C LYS A 72 -56.49 43.07 53.79
N VAL A 73 -55.55 43.11 52.85
CA VAL A 73 -55.15 44.31 52.11
C VAL A 73 -55.48 44.07 50.64
N ASP A 74 -56.34 44.88 50.05
CA ASP A 74 -56.68 44.83 48.64
C ASP A 74 -55.99 46.00 47.93
N LEU A 75 -55.01 45.65 47.10
CA LEU A 75 -54.21 46.53 46.25
C LEU A 75 -54.59 46.37 44.77
N SER A 76 -55.67 45.67 44.44
CA SER A 76 -56.05 45.35 43.05
C SER A 76 -56.21 46.59 42.16
N GLN A 77 -56.54 47.75 42.75
CA GLN A 77 -56.71 49.02 42.05
C GLN A 77 -55.50 49.95 42.15
N SER A 78 -54.41 49.50 42.78
CA SER A 78 -53.22 50.32 43.00
C SER A 78 -52.37 50.43 41.74
N THR A 79 -52.17 51.66 41.26
CA THR A 79 -51.23 51.94 40.16
C THR A 79 -49.76 51.95 40.60
N LEU A 80 -49.49 51.89 41.91
CA LEU A 80 -48.13 51.85 42.46
C LEU A 80 -47.41 50.52 42.14
N PHE A 81 -48.18 49.48 41.84
CA PHE A 81 -47.67 48.13 41.53
C PHE A 81 -48.13 47.63 40.16
N SER A 82 -48.78 48.47 39.36
CA SER A 82 -49.15 48.15 37.98
C SER A 82 -48.02 48.53 37.04
N ASN A 83 -47.45 47.56 36.34
CA ASN A 83 -46.64 47.83 35.15
C ASN A 83 -47.58 48.36 34.05
N GLU A 84 -47.82 49.68 34.02
CA GLU A 84 -48.38 50.28 32.81
C GLU A 84 -47.37 50.14 31.68
N THR A 85 -47.64 49.12 30.88
CA THR A 85 -47.12 48.85 29.56
C THR A 85 -47.47 50.03 28.65
N SER A 86 -46.53 50.96 28.53
CA SER A 86 -46.46 51.82 27.36
C SER A 86 -46.03 50.94 26.18
N ASN A 87 -46.82 50.93 25.11
CA ASN A 87 -46.61 50.15 23.88
C ASN A 87 -45.38 50.60 23.05
N ASP A 88 -44.18 50.53 23.63
CA ASP A 88 -42.92 50.54 22.90
C ASP A 88 -42.03 49.44 23.46
N THR A 89 -41.56 48.54 22.58
CA THR A 89 -40.60 47.47 22.82
C THR A 89 -39.26 48.01 23.34
N LYS A 90 -39.23 48.41 24.60
CA LYS A 90 -38.02 48.43 25.41
C LYS A 90 -38.11 47.24 26.34
N GLN A 91 -37.25 46.25 26.09
CA GLN A 91 -36.84 45.30 27.12
C GLN A 91 -36.71 46.05 28.43
N GLU A 92 -37.42 45.62 29.47
CA GLU A 92 -37.10 46.02 30.84
C GLU A 92 -35.59 45.90 30.99
N ASN A 93 -34.93 47.03 31.27
CA ASN A 93 -33.49 46.99 31.49
C ASN A 93 -33.27 46.10 32.70
N LEU A 94 -32.58 44.98 32.51
CA LEU A 94 -32.18 44.06 33.59
C LEU A 94 -31.61 44.81 34.81
N LYS A 95 -30.94 45.94 34.55
CA LYS A 95 -30.45 46.87 35.55
C LYS A 95 -31.56 47.42 36.47
N ASP A 96 -32.67 47.90 35.91
CA ASP A 96 -33.75 48.52 36.69
C ASP A 96 -34.47 47.47 37.55
N SER A 97 -34.59 46.23 37.06
CA SER A 97 -35.15 45.09 37.82
C SER A 97 -34.22 44.63 38.94
N ILE A 98 -32.90 44.55 38.69
CA ILE A 98 -31.89 44.21 39.72
C ILE A 98 -31.82 45.31 40.79
N ASP A 99 -31.73 46.58 40.39
CA ASP A 99 -31.67 47.72 41.32
C ASP A 99 -32.94 47.76 42.21
N SER A 100 -34.11 47.49 41.63
CA SER A 100 -35.38 47.43 42.37
C SER A 100 -35.42 46.27 43.36
N ALA A 101 -34.99 45.08 42.95
CA ALA A 101 -34.92 43.90 43.82
C ALA A 101 -33.93 44.10 44.98
N MET A 102 -32.73 44.62 44.69
CA MET A 102 -31.70 44.88 45.72
C MET A 102 -32.16 45.94 46.73
N ASN A 103 -32.80 47.01 46.25
CA ASN A 103 -33.40 48.01 47.14
C ASN A 103 -34.51 47.40 48.02
N TRP A 104 -35.34 46.51 47.49
CA TRP A 104 -36.38 45.83 48.27
C TRP A 104 -35.78 44.91 49.33
N VAL A 105 -34.78 44.10 48.98
CA VAL A 105 -34.07 43.22 49.93
C VAL A 105 -33.35 44.03 51.01
N GLN A 106 -32.75 45.18 50.68
CA GLN A 106 -32.14 46.04 51.70
C GLN A 106 -33.19 46.67 52.63
N ASN A 107 -34.30 47.14 52.06
CA ASN A 107 -35.37 47.81 52.81
C ASN A 107 -36.18 46.84 53.67
N ILE A 108 -36.31 45.57 53.29
CA ILE A 108 -37.06 44.60 54.09
C ILE A 108 -36.45 44.46 55.47
N PHE A 109 -35.12 44.33 55.58
CA PHE A 109 -34.44 44.25 56.88
C PHE A 109 -34.65 45.49 57.75
N TRP A 110 -34.78 46.67 57.12
CA TRP A 110 -35.13 47.90 57.82
C TRP A 110 -36.58 47.89 58.31
N ILE A 111 -37.54 47.55 57.44
CA ILE A 111 -38.97 47.44 57.77
C ILE A 111 -39.16 46.47 58.95
N LEU A 112 -38.56 45.29 58.88
CA LEU A 112 -38.66 44.25 59.92
C LEU A 112 -38.17 44.70 61.29
N SER A 113 -37.20 45.63 61.36
CA SER A 113 -36.67 46.12 62.64
C SER A 113 -37.70 46.91 63.48
N TYR A 114 -38.77 47.43 62.87
CA TYR A 114 -39.79 48.25 63.52
C TYR A 114 -40.99 47.49 64.09
N PHE A 115 -41.16 46.21 63.73
CA PHE A 115 -42.32 45.43 64.14
C PHE A 115 -41.95 44.46 65.27
N GLU A 116 -42.86 44.33 66.23
CA GLU A 116 -42.88 43.24 67.20
C GLU A 116 -43.70 42.08 66.66
N THR A 117 -44.83 42.38 66.03
CA THR A 117 -45.63 41.44 65.26
C THR A 117 -46.15 42.11 63.99
N LEU A 118 -46.20 41.38 62.88
CA LEU A 118 -46.71 41.84 61.60
C LEU A 118 -47.47 40.70 60.91
N ASN A 119 -48.79 40.69 61.07
CA ASN A 119 -49.66 39.67 60.51
C ASN A 119 -50.56 40.27 59.45
N ILE A 120 -50.22 40.04 58.19
CA ILE A 120 -51.07 40.35 57.05
C ILE A 120 -51.53 39.03 56.44
N HIS A 121 -52.77 38.66 56.75
CA HIS A 121 -53.31 37.33 56.45
C HIS A 121 -53.61 37.15 54.96
N LYS A 122 -53.91 38.25 54.24
CA LYS A 122 -54.21 38.24 52.81
C LYS A 122 -53.90 39.57 52.17
N ILE A 123 -53.13 39.56 51.09
CA ILE A 123 -52.82 40.73 50.24
C ILE A 123 -53.19 40.37 48.81
N ILE A 124 -54.11 41.12 48.20
CA ILE A 124 -54.50 40.95 46.80
C ILE A 124 -53.77 42.01 45.97
N PHE A 125 -52.94 41.58 45.03
CA PHE A 125 -52.21 42.47 44.13
C PHE A 125 -52.99 42.74 42.82
N PRO A 126 -52.57 43.73 41.99
CA PRO A 126 -53.20 44.01 40.68
C PRO A 126 -53.25 42.83 39.70
N ASP A 127 -52.36 41.85 39.87
CA ASP A 127 -52.32 40.58 39.13
C ASP A 127 -53.33 39.55 39.65
N ASN A 128 -54.22 39.93 40.58
CA ASN A 128 -55.16 39.07 41.31
C ASN A 128 -54.50 37.95 42.13
N THR A 129 -53.19 38.02 42.39
CA THR A 129 -52.51 37.05 43.24
C THR A 129 -52.70 37.34 44.71
N GLU A 130 -52.84 36.28 45.51
CA GLU A 130 -52.94 36.35 46.96
C GLU A 130 -51.58 36.09 47.60
N ARG A 131 -51.18 36.96 48.53
CA ARG A 131 -49.94 36.83 49.32
C ARG A 131 -50.24 37.01 50.81
N ALA A 132 -49.44 36.41 51.68
CA ALA A 132 -49.56 36.58 53.12
C ALA A 132 -48.17 36.71 53.75
N ILE A 133 -48.08 37.50 54.83
CA ILE A 133 -46.88 37.66 55.64
C ILE A 133 -47.32 37.63 57.10
N LEU A 134 -46.88 36.64 57.85
CA LEU A 134 -47.12 36.53 59.29
C LEU A 134 -45.79 36.62 60.03
N TYR A 135 -45.76 37.37 61.13
CA TYR A 135 -44.57 37.55 61.95
C TYR A 135 -44.97 37.68 63.42
N ASP A 136 -44.46 36.77 64.25
CA ASP A 136 -44.78 36.68 65.68
C ASP A 136 -43.70 37.27 66.61
N GLY A 137 -42.64 37.87 66.05
CA GLY A 137 -41.49 38.38 66.79
C GLY A 137 -40.22 37.54 66.61
N SER A 138 -40.35 36.25 66.27
CA SER A 138 -39.19 35.39 65.96
C SER A 138 -39.35 34.53 64.71
N HIS A 139 -40.56 34.29 64.22
CA HIS A 139 -40.84 33.43 63.07
C HIS A 139 -41.62 34.22 62.01
N TYR A 140 -41.14 34.19 60.76
CA TYR A 140 -41.86 34.65 59.59
C TYR A 140 -42.44 33.47 58.83
N LEU A 141 -43.71 33.59 58.47
CA LEU A 141 -44.35 32.76 57.45
C LEU A 141 -44.77 33.65 56.28
N ILE A 142 -44.12 33.47 55.14
CA ILE A 142 -44.39 34.20 53.90
C ILE A 142 -45.00 33.23 52.90
N THR A 143 -46.19 33.54 52.41
CA THR A 143 -46.89 32.74 51.41
C THR A 143 -47.10 33.59 50.17
N THR A 144 -46.59 33.15 49.03
CA THR A 144 -46.78 33.79 47.73
C THR A 144 -47.10 32.73 46.67
N PRO A 145 -47.62 33.11 45.49
CA PRO A 145 -47.85 32.14 44.41
C PRO A 145 -46.58 31.45 43.91
N HIS A 146 -45.43 32.13 43.96
CA HIS A 146 -44.19 31.68 43.35
C HIS A 146 -43.19 31.08 44.36
N PHE A 147 -43.33 31.41 45.65
CA PHE A 147 -42.50 30.87 46.71
C PHE A 147 -43.20 30.89 48.08
N ASN A 148 -42.82 29.94 48.94
CA ASN A 148 -43.21 29.89 50.35
C ASN A 148 -41.96 29.91 51.21
N ALA A 149 -41.94 30.74 52.26
CA ALA A 149 -40.78 30.88 53.14
C ALA A 149 -41.17 30.81 54.62
N THR A 150 -40.42 30.01 55.37
CA THR A 150 -40.42 29.97 56.83
C THR A 150 -39.05 30.41 57.31
N LEU A 151 -38.98 31.55 58.01
CA LEU A 151 -37.73 32.17 58.45
C LEU A 151 -37.76 32.42 59.95
N ASN A 152 -36.70 32.05 60.66
CA ASN A 152 -36.49 32.51 62.02
C ASN A 152 -35.62 33.75 62.01
N THR A 153 -35.90 34.69 62.91
CA THR A 153 -35.05 35.85 63.12
C THR A 153 -34.73 36.04 64.59
N THR A 154 -33.49 36.43 64.88
CA THR A 154 -33.12 37.00 66.16
C THR A 154 -32.40 38.32 65.93
N GLN A 155 -32.81 39.36 66.64
CA GLN A 155 -32.26 40.70 66.48
C GLN A 155 -31.45 41.09 67.72
N SER A 156 -30.21 41.53 67.50
CA SER A 156 -29.37 42.19 68.49
C SER A 156 -29.26 43.69 68.19
N SER A 157 -28.52 44.45 69.01
CA SER A 157 -28.30 45.89 68.78
C SER A 157 -27.41 46.20 67.56
N LYS A 158 -26.65 45.22 67.05
CA LYS A 158 -25.71 45.40 65.94
C LYS A 158 -26.08 44.57 64.71
N ASP A 159 -26.66 43.40 64.93
CA ASP A 159 -26.85 42.37 63.89
C ASP A 159 -28.26 41.80 63.91
N ILE A 160 -28.78 41.45 62.73
CA ILE A 160 -30.00 40.66 62.53
C ILE A 160 -29.57 39.28 62.00
N ASN A 161 -29.78 38.25 62.80
CA ASN A 161 -29.55 36.87 62.37
C ASN A 161 -30.83 36.32 61.77
N LEU A 162 -30.70 35.66 60.62
CA LEU A 162 -31.79 35.11 59.84
C LEU A 162 -31.47 33.64 59.57
N GLU A 163 -32.35 32.76 60.02
CA GLU A 163 -32.30 31.34 59.73
C GLU A 163 -33.45 31.01 58.78
N ILE A 164 -33.13 30.65 57.56
CA ILE A 164 -34.09 30.14 56.59
C ILE A 164 -34.36 28.68 56.96
N GLN A 165 -35.50 28.40 57.58
CA GLN A 165 -35.90 27.03 57.92
C GLN A 165 -36.36 26.27 56.68
N SER A 166 -37.08 26.94 55.78
CA SER A 166 -37.47 26.40 54.47
C SER A 166 -37.88 27.55 53.55
N LEU A 167 -37.32 27.60 52.35
CA LEU A 167 -37.75 28.47 51.25
C LEU A 167 -38.01 27.60 50.03
N ILE A 168 -39.28 27.31 49.74
CA ILE A 168 -39.69 26.44 48.64
C ILE A 168 -40.10 27.31 47.45
N ILE A 169 -39.52 27.05 46.28
CA ILE A 169 -39.85 27.66 45.00
C ILE A 169 -40.47 26.57 44.11
N PRO A 170 -41.81 26.42 44.10
CA PRO A 170 -42.46 25.28 43.46
C PRO A 170 -42.20 25.18 41.96
N GLU A 171 -42.13 26.32 41.26
CA GLU A 171 -41.88 26.37 39.82
C GLU A 171 -40.50 25.83 39.41
N LEU A 172 -39.52 25.91 40.31
CA LEU A 172 -38.16 25.42 40.09
C LEU A 172 -37.89 24.08 40.78
N PHE A 173 -38.85 23.55 41.55
CA PHE A 173 -38.69 22.36 42.39
C PHE A 173 -37.53 22.46 43.39
N LEU A 174 -37.25 23.67 43.88
CA LEU A 174 -36.13 23.94 44.79
C LEU A 174 -36.60 24.25 46.22
N GLU A 175 -35.80 23.82 47.18
CA GLU A 175 -35.90 24.18 48.60
C GLU A 175 -34.55 24.72 49.08
N ALA A 176 -34.57 25.85 49.77
CA ALA A 176 -33.39 26.47 50.37
C ALA A 176 -33.49 26.57 51.89
N THR A 177 -32.37 26.34 52.57
CA THR A 177 -32.21 26.43 54.03
C THR A 177 -30.87 27.05 54.36
N GLY A 178 -30.74 27.81 55.44
CA GLY A 178 -29.45 28.44 55.75
C GLY A 178 -29.46 29.50 56.83
N HIS A 179 -28.29 30.04 57.11
CA HIS A 179 -28.07 31.13 58.05
C HIS A 179 -27.43 32.33 57.35
N MET A 180 -28.00 33.50 57.60
CA MET A 180 -27.48 34.79 57.13
C MET A 180 -27.44 35.78 58.29
N GLN A 181 -26.47 36.68 58.27
CA GLN A 181 -26.30 37.72 59.29
C GLN A 181 -26.21 39.10 58.63
N TYR A 182 -27.19 39.95 58.89
CA TYR A 182 -27.18 41.33 58.41
C TYR A 182 -26.61 42.26 59.48
N HIS A 183 -25.52 42.95 59.15
CA HIS A 183 -24.86 43.91 60.02
C HIS A 183 -25.46 45.31 59.81
N ILE A 184 -26.18 45.81 60.82
CA ILE A 184 -26.95 47.07 60.73
C ILE A 184 -26.02 48.27 60.52
N GLY A 185 -24.86 48.28 61.18
CA GLY A 185 -23.91 49.39 61.13
C GLY A 185 -23.18 49.55 59.79
N SER A 186 -22.76 48.44 59.18
CA SER A 186 -22.05 48.42 57.89
C SER A 186 -23.00 48.28 56.69
N LYS A 187 -24.26 47.91 56.91
CA LYS A 187 -25.25 47.58 55.87
C LYS A 187 -24.81 46.42 54.96
N THR A 188 -24.08 45.47 55.52
CA THR A 188 -23.60 44.29 54.81
C THR A 188 -24.36 43.05 55.26
N LEU A 189 -24.53 42.10 54.35
CA LEU A 189 -25.13 40.80 54.61
C LEU A 189 -24.07 39.72 54.43
N ASP A 190 -23.80 38.97 55.48
CA ASP A 190 -22.98 37.77 55.43
C ASP A 190 -23.90 36.56 55.24
N ILE A 191 -23.59 35.73 54.26
CA ILE A 191 -24.24 34.45 53.98
C ILE A 191 -23.32 33.39 54.59
N ASN A 192 -23.59 33.01 55.84
CA ASN A 192 -22.77 32.04 56.56
C ASN A 192 -22.91 30.64 55.95
N THR A 193 -24.16 30.23 55.70
CA THR A 193 -24.48 28.98 55.00
C THR A 193 -25.80 29.14 54.27
N LEU A 194 -25.87 28.78 53.00
CA LEU A 194 -27.12 28.66 52.25
C LEU A 194 -27.07 27.37 51.43
N GLN A 195 -27.82 26.38 51.85
CA GLN A 195 -28.00 25.13 51.12
C GLN A 195 -29.23 25.27 50.22
N ILE A 196 -29.08 24.96 48.94
CA ILE A 196 -30.19 24.82 47.98
C ILE A 196 -30.20 23.39 47.49
N SER A 197 -31.35 22.74 47.54
CA SER A 197 -31.54 21.35 47.12
C SER A 197 -32.91 21.16 46.46
N HIS A 198 -33.17 19.97 45.93
CA HIS A 198 -34.50 19.64 45.44
C HIS A 198 -35.51 19.59 46.60
N ALA A 199 -36.67 20.22 46.40
CA ALA A 199 -37.74 20.23 47.38
C ALA A 199 -38.33 18.82 47.55
N LYS A 200 -37.98 18.15 48.65
CA LYS A 200 -38.40 16.77 48.97
C LYS A 200 -39.93 16.61 49.03
N THR A 201 -40.63 17.70 49.28
CA THR A 201 -42.09 17.77 49.43
C THR A 201 -42.85 17.79 48.09
N LEU A 202 -42.16 17.99 46.96
CA LEU A 202 -42.79 18.20 45.65
C LEU A 202 -42.58 17.06 44.65
N ASN A 203 -41.73 16.07 44.93
CA ASN A 203 -41.45 14.99 43.97
C ASN A 203 -41.09 13.65 44.66
N GLN A 204 -41.84 12.57 44.40
CA GLN A 204 -41.61 11.22 44.97
C GLN A 204 -40.76 10.29 44.07
N ALA A 205 -40.37 10.74 42.87
CA ALA A 205 -39.78 9.87 41.85
C ALA A 205 -38.25 9.85 41.80
N ASN A 206 -37.55 10.85 42.33
CA ASN A 206 -36.08 10.94 42.27
C ASN A 206 -35.48 11.02 43.68
N ASN A 207 -34.68 10.02 44.06
CA ASN A 207 -33.92 9.99 45.32
C ASN A 207 -32.60 10.79 45.26
N GLU A 208 -32.36 11.55 44.18
CA GLU A 208 -31.11 12.31 44.02
C GLU A 208 -31.10 13.57 44.89
N VAL A 209 -30.17 13.62 45.84
CA VAL A 209 -29.96 14.78 46.72
C VAL A 209 -28.85 15.66 46.13
N ALA A 210 -29.14 16.29 44.98
CA ALA A 210 -28.27 17.34 44.46
C ALA A 210 -28.42 18.57 45.36
N SER A 211 -27.37 18.92 46.11
CA SER A 211 -27.31 20.11 46.96
C SER A 211 -26.15 21.00 46.53
N ILE A 212 -26.40 22.31 46.47
CA ILE A 212 -25.36 23.34 46.41
C ILE A 212 -25.32 24.07 47.75
N TYR A 213 -24.13 24.47 48.15
CA TYR A 213 -23.87 25.25 49.35
C TYR A 213 -23.25 26.57 48.91
N ILE A 214 -23.80 27.67 49.42
CA ILE A 214 -23.39 29.02 49.09
C ILE A 214 -22.96 29.70 50.40
N THR A 215 -21.80 30.32 50.37
CA THR A 215 -21.29 31.20 51.42
C THR A 215 -20.83 32.49 50.79
N GLY A 216 -20.78 33.59 51.54
CA GLY A 216 -20.31 34.85 50.95
C GLY A 216 -20.74 36.08 51.71
N ASN A 217 -20.55 37.23 51.08
CA ASN A 217 -20.95 38.51 51.63
C ASN A 217 -21.39 39.48 50.53
N THR A 218 -22.27 40.42 50.88
CA THR A 218 -22.70 41.48 49.97
C THR A 218 -22.95 42.81 50.70
N ASP A 219 -22.65 43.91 50.03
CA ASP A 219 -23.05 45.27 50.41
C ASP A 219 -24.25 45.77 49.55
N PHE A 220 -24.91 44.86 48.84
CA PHE A 220 -25.98 45.08 47.85
C PHE A 220 -25.57 45.87 46.60
N GLN A 221 -24.30 46.27 46.46
CA GLN A 221 -23.72 46.79 45.20
C GLN A 221 -22.79 45.75 44.56
N ASN A 222 -22.04 45.04 45.39
CA ASN A 222 -21.19 43.94 45.05
C ASN A 222 -21.49 42.74 45.95
N ALA A 223 -21.30 41.53 45.42
CA ALA A 223 -21.34 40.30 46.21
C ALA A 223 -20.14 39.43 45.86
N THR A 224 -19.55 38.81 46.88
CA THR A 224 -18.60 37.70 46.66
C THR A 224 -19.25 36.45 47.21
N LEU A 225 -19.54 35.50 46.33
CA LEU A 225 -20.17 34.23 46.68
C LEU A 225 -19.22 33.08 46.37
N THR A 226 -19.07 32.15 47.29
CA THR A 226 -18.38 30.88 47.10
C THR A 226 -19.42 29.77 47.12
N ILE A 227 -19.48 29.01 46.03
CA ILE A 227 -20.42 27.93 45.81
C ILE A 227 -19.66 26.61 45.72
N ASN A 228 -20.11 25.59 46.42
CA ASN A 228 -19.66 24.21 46.29
C ASN A 228 -20.87 23.27 46.24
N SER A 229 -20.68 22.03 45.80
CA SER A 229 -21.78 21.06 45.70
C SER A 229 -21.51 19.76 46.45
N SER A 230 -22.60 19.03 46.70
CA SER A 230 -22.52 17.58 46.87
C SER A 230 -22.07 16.92 45.56
N THR A 231 -21.68 15.66 45.64
CA THR A 231 -21.44 14.83 44.46
C THR A 231 -22.75 14.52 43.75
N TRP A 232 -22.78 14.64 42.42
CA TRP A 232 -23.94 14.37 41.57
C TRP A 232 -23.61 13.28 40.55
N ASP A 233 -24.57 12.41 40.27
CA ASP A 233 -24.41 11.36 39.24
C ASP A 233 -24.87 11.86 37.87
N GLN A 234 -25.71 12.91 37.83
CA GLN A 234 -26.29 13.50 36.62
C GLN A 234 -26.40 15.02 36.75
N ILE A 235 -26.34 15.73 35.61
CA ILE A 235 -26.48 17.19 35.53
C ILE A 235 -27.68 17.63 34.70
N GLN A 236 -28.60 16.71 34.42
CA GLN A 236 -29.69 16.88 33.46
C GLN A 236 -30.69 17.94 33.93
N PHE A 237 -30.78 18.14 35.25
CA PHE A 237 -31.50 19.24 35.88
C PHE A 237 -30.98 20.63 35.45
N LEU A 238 -29.72 20.74 35.00
CA LEU A 238 -29.15 21.99 34.50
C LEU A 238 -29.62 22.33 33.07
N LYS A 239 -30.15 21.36 32.32
CA LYS A 239 -30.47 21.51 30.90
C LYS A 239 -31.41 22.68 30.57
N PRO A 240 -32.52 22.92 31.31
CA PRO A 240 -33.39 24.05 31.05
C PRO A 240 -32.67 25.41 31.19
N TYR A 241 -31.73 25.50 32.13
CA TYR A 241 -30.98 26.74 32.37
C TYR A 241 -29.87 26.95 31.34
N ILE A 242 -29.19 25.88 30.90
CA ILE A 242 -28.18 25.95 29.83
C ILE A 242 -28.82 26.31 28.48
N ALA A 243 -30.05 25.88 28.22
CA ALA A 243 -30.79 26.22 27.00
C ALA A 243 -31.04 27.74 26.84
N LEU A 244 -31.07 28.50 27.95
CA LEU A 244 -31.20 29.96 27.93
C LEU A 244 -29.99 30.67 27.31
N LEU A 245 -28.85 29.98 27.17
CA LEU A 245 -27.61 30.52 26.58
C LEU A 245 -27.57 30.44 25.05
N ASP A 246 -28.56 29.80 24.40
CA ASP A 246 -28.66 29.60 22.94
C ASP A 246 -27.36 29.08 22.28
N ASN A 247 -26.72 28.09 22.91
CA ASN A 247 -25.49 27.48 22.39
C ASN A 247 -25.60 25.95 22.29
N LYS A 248 -25.99 25.47 21.10
CA LYS A 248 -26.17 24.03 20.81
C LYS A 248 -24.88 23.21 20.96
N THR A 249 -23.72 23.81 20.74
CA THR A 249 -22.43 23.12 20.84
C THR A 249 -22.05 22.90 22.30
N LEU A 250 -22.22 23.92 23.16
CA LEU A 250 -22.06 23.80 24.60
C LEU A 250 -23.03 22.77 25.18
N GLU A 251 -24.29 22.77 24.75
CA GLU A 251 -25.27 21.76 25.14
C GLU A 251 -24.84 20.35 24.74
N SER A 252 -24.34 20.15 23.52
CA SER A 252 -23.81 18.85 23.08
C SER A 252 -22.60 18.40 23.90
N TRP A 253 -21.67 19.30 24.20
CA TRP A 253 -20.47 18.96 24.97
C TRP A 253 -20.81 18.57 26.41
N LEU A 254 -21.67 19.35 27.08
CA LEU A 254 -22.06 19.11 28.46
C LEU A 254 -22.92 17.86 28.65
N PHE A 255 -23.83 17.55 27.71
CA PHE A 255 -24.83 16.49 27.90
C PHE A 255 -24.67 15.26 27.00
N LYS A 256 -23.78 15.29 26.00
CA LYS A 256 -23.57 14.14 25.08
C LYS A 256 -22.12 13.68 25.00
N GLN A 257 -21.18 14.59 24.78
CA GLN A 257 -19.79 14.24 24.48
C GLN A 257 -18.95 13.95 25.72
N ILE A 258 -19.32 14.52 26.88
CA ILE A 258 -18.73 14.20 28.18
C ILE A 258 -19.74 13.35 28.95
N GLN A 259 -19.30 12.17 29.37
CA GLN A 259 -20.03 11.32 30.32
C GLN A 259 -19.13 11.06 31.52
N PHE A 260 -19.71 10.82 32.69
CA PHE A 260 -18.97 10.62 33.95
C PHE A 260 -19.80 9.72 34.88
N GLU A 261 -19.14 9.13 35.87
CA GLU A 261 -19.84 8.40 36.94
C GLU A 261 -20.33 9.36 38.02
N SER A 262 -19.53 10.36 38.38
CA SER A 262 -19.94 11.44 39.26
C SER A 262 -19.21 12.75 39.01
N ILE A 263 -19.84 13.86 39.40
CA ILE A 263 -19.33 15.22 39.28
C ILE A 263 -19.48 15.96 40.61
N GLN A 264 -18.49 16.79 40.96
CA GLN A 264 -18.54 17.65 42.13
C GLN A 264 -18.01 19.04 41.78
N LEU A 265 -18.77 20.08 42.12
CA LEU A 265 -18.29 21.45 42.15
C LEU A 265 -17.49 21.66 43.43
N GLU A 266 -16.16 21.62 43.33
CA GLU A 266 -15.28 21.78 44.49
C GLU A 266 -15.36 23.20 45.05
N ASN A 267 -15.24 24.18 44.14
CA ASN A 267 -15.45 25.58 44.45
C ASN A 267 -15.82 26.35 43.18
N LEU A 268 -16.64 27.37 43.36
CA LEU A 268 -16.97 28.37 42.35
C LEU A 268 -17.10 29.70 43.06
N THR A 269 -16.16 30.60 42.82
CA THR A 269 -16.25 31.96 43.33
C THR A 269 -16.85 32.87 42.29
N LEU A 270 -17.91 33.57 42.66
CA LEU A 270 -18.58 34.59 41.88
C LEU A 270 -18.34 35.94 42.52
N LYS A 271 -17.71 36.86 41.78
CA LYS A 271 -17.70 38.28 42.14
C LYS A 271 -18.74 38.99 41.29
N LEU A 272 -19.83 39.36 41.93
CA LEU A 272 -20.97 40.01 41.31
C LEU A 272 -20.88 41.52 41.52
N SER A 273 -21.06 42.29 40.46
CA SER A 273 -21.32 43.73 40.55
C SER A 273 -22.70 44.02 39.98
N PHE A 274 -23.63 44.44 40.83
CA PHE A 274 -25.01 44.73 40.47
C PHE A 274 -25.07 46.10 39.77
N ASN A 275 -24.68 46.14 38.50
CA ASN A 275 -24.69 47.34 37.67
C ASN A 275 -25.08 47.01 36.21
N LYS A 276 -25.07 48.01 35.31
CA LYS A 276 -25.43 47.83 33.89
C LYS A 276 -24.58 46.82 33.11
N TYR A 277 -23.42 46.43 33.64
CA TYR A 277 -22.52 45.44 33.07
C TYR A 277 -22.56 44.09 33.80
N PHE A 278 -23.56 43.85 34.67
CA PHE A 278 -23.69 42.63 35.47
C PHE A 278 -23.42 41.34 34.67
N VAL A 279 -24.10 41.17 33.52
CA VAL A 279 -23.96 39.96 32.67
C VAL A 279 -22.54 39.83 32.09
N GLN A 280 -21.91 40.94 31.69
CA GLN A 280 -20.55 40.94 31.13
C GLN A 280 -19.49 40.65 32.20
N ASN A 281 -19.70 41.14 33.41
CA ASN A 281 -18.78 40.97 34.55
C ASN A 281 -18.93 39.59 35.19
N LEU A 282 -20.15 39.04 35.26
CA LEU A 282 -20.45 37.74 35.87
C LEU A 282 -19.51 36.62 35.40
N LEU A 283 -19.27 36.54 34.09
CA LEU A 283 -18.42 35.49 33.50
C LEU A 283 -16.93 35.85 33.49
N SER A 284 -16.58 37.14 33.62
CA SER A 284 -15.19 37.60 33.66
C SER A 284 -14.55 37.38 35.03
N ASP A 285 -15.36 37.47 36.09
CA ASP A 285 -14.91 37.38 37.48
C ASP A 285 -15.32 36.06 38.17
N MET A 286 -15.62 35.04 37.36
CA MET A 286 -15.93 33.68 37.78
C MET A 286 -14.66 32.82 37.72
N TYR A 287 -14.32 32.17 38.84
CA TYR A 287 -13.24 31.19 38.89
C TYR A 287 -13.63 30.02 39.78
N GLY A 288 -13.25 28.81 39.39
CA GLY A 288 -13.63 27.62 40.13
C GLY A 288 -13.04 26.33 39.56
N SER A 289 -13.17 25.26 40.33
CA SER A 289 -12.79 23.90 39.93
C SER A 289 -13.96 22.93 40.06
N ILE A 290 -14.09 22.06 39.07
CA ILE A 290 -15.02 20.92 39.04
C ILE A 290 -14.20 19.65 38.98
N HIS A 291 -14.55 18.68 39.81
CA HIS A 291 -13.98 17.34 39.79
C HIS A 291 -14.93 16.36 39.11
N LEU A 292 -14.41 15.52 38.22
CA LEU A 292 -15.13 14.47 37.50
C LEU A 292 -14.51 13.12 37.82
N HIS A 293 -15.31 12.15 38.24
CA HIS A 293 -14.88 10.76 38.41
C HIS A 293 -15.24 9.91 37.19
N LYS A 294 -14.26 9.12 36.71
CA LYS A 294 -14.33 8.30 35.48
C LYS A 294 -14.93 9.01 34.27
N PRO A 295 -14.38 10.17 33.87
CA PRO A 295 -14.88 10.85 32.69
C PRO A 295 -14.56 10.05 31.42
N THR A 296 -15.52 10.02 30.50
CA THR A 296 -15.36 9.53 29.14
C THR A 296 -15.71 10.64 28.17
N ILE A 297 -14.86 10.85 27.17
CA ILE A 297 -14.97 11.98 26.23
C ILE A 297 -14.92 11.49 24.80
N SER A 298 -15.99 11.74 24.05
CA SER A 298 -16.06 11.49 22.61
C SER A 298 -15.78 12.77 21.83
N ILE A 299 -14.62 12.85 21.18
CA ILE A 299 -14.21 14.01 20.36
C ILE A 299 -15.13 14.17 19.14
N ALA A 300 -15.47 13.06 18.47
CA ALA A 300 -16.37 13.03 17.33
C ALA A 300 -17.47 11.95 17.50
N PRO A 301 -18.60 12.04 16.79
CA PRO A 301 -19.63 11.00 16.81
C PRO A 301 -19.05 9.66 16.34
N ASN A 302 -19.45 8.56 16.97
CA ASN A 302 -19.07 7.19 16.61
C ASN A 302 -17.57 6.85 16.68
N THR A 303 -16.75 7.66 17.37
CA THR A 303 -15.33 7.35 17.61
C THR A 303 -15.10 6.78 19.02
N THR A 304 -14.05 5.97 19.19
CA THR A 304 -13.60 5.50 20.50
C THR A 304 -13.43 6.68 21.48
N PRO A 305 -14.02 6.63 22.69
CA PRO A 305 -13.87 7.71 23.65
C PRO A 305 -12.50 7.69 24.32
N ILE A 306 -12.04 8.87 24.76
CA ILE A 306 -10.96 8.99 25.74
C ILE A 306 -11.54 8.64 27.10
N ILE A 307 -10.84 7.82 27.87
CA ILE A 307 -11.22 7.44 29.23
C ILE A 307 -10.13 7.88 30.20
N ALA A 308 -10.50 8.32 31.39
CA ALA A 308 -9.56 8.68 32.45
C ALA A 308 -10.08 8.20 33.81
N SER A 309 -9.21 8.09 34.81
CA SER A 309 -9.63 7.77 36.18
C SER A 309 -10.40 8.92 36.81
N ASP A 310 -9.87 10.13 36.66
CA ASP A 310 -10.47 11.39 37.13
C ASP A 310 -10.14 12.54 36.17
N ALA A 311 -10.86 13.66 36.27
CA ALA A 311 -10.48 14.91 35.64
C ALA A 311 -10.86 16.12 36.49
N THR A 312 -10.03 17.16 36.41
CA THR A 312 -10.31 18.48 37.00
C THR A 312 -10.55 19.49 35.89
N ILE A 313 -11.70 20.18 35.93
CA ILE A 313 -12.02 21.30 35.05
C ILE A 313 -11.80 22.59 35.83
N ASN A 314 -10.82 23.39 35.42
CA ASN A 314 -10.56 24.69 36.00
C ASN A 314 -11.13 25.80 35.12
N LEU A 315 -11.98 26.65 35.67
CA LEU A 315 -12.46 27.85 35.01
C LEU A 315 -11.56 29.03 35.36
N VAL A 316 -10.74 29.47 34.41
CA VAL A 316 -9.80 30.59 34.57
C VAL A 316 -9.77 31.41 33.28
N ASN A 317 -9.83 32.75 33.39
CA ASN A 317 -9.69 33.66 32.23
C ASN A 317 -10.66 33.36 31.07
N LYS A 318 -11.93 33.02 31.36
CA LYS A 318 -12.98 32.69 30.37
C LYS A 318 -12.73 31.40 29.58
N ALA A 319 -11.83 30.54 30.05
CA ALA A 319 -11.57 29.23 29.49
C ALA A 319 -11.74 28.12 30.55
N LEU A 320 -12.19 26.96 30.09
CA LEU A 320 -12.23 25.73 30.86
C LEU A 320 -10.98 24.92 30.51
N ASP A 321 -10.04 24.78 31.44
CA ASP A 321 -8.85 23.92 31.35
C ASP A 321 -9.17 22.56 31.96
N ILE A 322 -9.31 21.52 31.13
CA ILE A 322 -9.63 20.16 31.54
C ILE A 322 -8.33 19.35 31.60
N ARG A 323 -8.00 18.90 32.82
CA ARG A 323 -6.82 18.07 33.09
C ARG A 323 -7.25 16.68 33.53
N PHE A 324 -6.77 15.67 32.83
CA PHE A 324 -7.08 14.27 33.11
C PHE A 324 -6.02 13.63 33.98
N SER A 325 -6.45 12.73 34.86
CA SER A 325 -5.60 11.77 35.55
C SER A 325 -5.57 10.48 34.75
N GLU A 326 -4.38 10.05 34.35
CA GLU A 326 -4.15 8.80 33.59
C GLU A 326 -5.07 8.63 32.36
N PRO A 327 -5.15 9.63 31.46
CA PRO A 327 -5.99 9.50 30.27
C PRO A 327 -5.48 8.38 29.36
N SER A 328 -6.40 7.64 28.75
CA SER A 328 -6.10 6.63 27.76
C SER A 328 -7.10 6.65 26.59
N PHE A 329 -6.65 6.20 25.43
CA PHE A 329 -7.44 6.11 24.20
C PHE A 329 -7.16 4.77 23.54
N ALA A 330 -8.20 3.98 23.29
CA ALA A 330 -8.10 2.62 22.74
C ALA A 330 -7.13 1.69 23.51
N GLY A 331 -6.93 1.93 24.80
CA GLY A 331 -6.01 1.16 25.65
C GLY A 331 -4.58 1.72 25.74
N HIS A 332 -4.25 2.75 24.97
CA HIS A 332 -2.93 3.40 24.98
C HIS A 332 -2.92 4.65 25.87
N SER A 333 -1.83 4.88 26.61
CA SER A 333 -1.73 6.06 27.48
C SER A 333 -1.66 7.36 26.67
N LEU A 334 -2.43 8.37 27.07
CA LEU A 334 -2.39 9.72 26.53
C LEU A 334 -1.54 10.68 27.37
N GLY A 335 -0.74 10.18 28.33
CA GLY A 335 0.24 10.99 29.06
C GLY A 335 -0.30 12.32 29.61
N THR A 336 0.29 13.44 29.20
CA THR A 336 -0.08 14.81 29.63
C THR A 336 -1.06 15.49 28.68
N SER A 337 -1.87 14.72 27.96
CA SER A 337 -2.89 15.28 27.07
C SER A 337 -3.90 16.12 27.83
N ALA A 338 -4.33 17.22 27.24
CA ALA A 338 -5.22 18.19 27.86
C ALA A 338 -6.28 18.68 26.86
N VAL A 339 -7.41 19.14 27.40
CA VAL A 339 -8.48 19.76 26.59
C VAL A 339 -8.78 21.13 27.17
N GLN A 340 -8.75 22.16 26.33
CA GLN A 340 -9.15 23.50 26.69
C GLN A 340 -10.39 23.90 25.89
N ILE A 341 -11.41 24.42 26.56
CA ILE A 341 -12.63 24.93 25.93
C ILE A 341 -12.73 26.42 26.19
N ASN A 342 -12.70 27.23 25.13
CA ASN A 342 -12.93 28.66 25.21
C ASN A 342 -14.43 28.95 25.14
N LEU A 343 -14.95 29.63 26.15
CA LEU A 343 -16.38 29.98 26.23
C LEU A 343 -16.70 31.18 25.30
N PRO A 344 -17.89 31.22 24.68
CA PRO A 344 -18.23 32.18 23.64
C PRO A 344 -18.64 33.55 24.21
N ILE A 345 -17.70 34.26 24.85
CA ILE A 345 -17.94 35.58 25.46
C ILE A 345 -17.10 36.60 24.70
N ASN A 346 -17.69 37.20 23.65
CA ASN A 346 -17.01 38.06 22.66
C ASN A 346 -15.89 37.33 21.86
N GLN A 347 -15.86 36.00 21.90
CA GLN A 347 -14.97 35.14 21.14
C GLN A 347 -15.75 33.98 20.53
N VAL A 348 -15.20 33.38 19.48
CA VAL A 348 -15.69 32.15 18.87
C VAL A 348 -15.52 30.98 19.84
N PHE A 349 -16.56 30.16 20.01
CA PHE A 349 -16.45 28.88 20.72
C PHE A 349 -15.36 28.03 20.06
N GLY A 350 -14.39 27.59 20.86
CA GLY A 350 -13.25 26.81 20.38
C GLY A 350 -12.87 25.73 21.37
N VAL A 351 -12.69 24.50 20.89
CA VAL A 351 -12.13 23.38 21.63
C VAL A 351 -10.72 23.14 21.13
N PHE A 352 -9.75 23.12 22.04
CA PHE A 352 -8.36 22.86 21.76
C PHE A 352 -7.97 21.57 22.47
N VAL A 353 -7.60 20.55 21.71
CA VAL A 353 -7.17 19.26 22.23
C VAL A 353 -5.68 19.13 21.96
N GLN A 354 -4.91 18.96 23.03
CA GLN A 354 -3.48 18.66 22.96
C GLN A 354 -3.32 17.19 23.24
N LEU A 355 -3.01 16.39 22.22
CA LEU A 355 -2.64 15.00 22.37
C LEU A 355 -1.11 14.90 22.48
N ARG A 356 -0.64 14.31 23.58
CA ARG A 356 0.77 14.12 23.91
C ARG A 356 0.95 12.71 24.45
N SER A 357 1.49 11.80 23.63
CA SER A 357 1.69 10.40 24.02
C SER A 357 3.01 9.86 23.48
N LYS A 358 3.59 8.89 24.19
CA LYS A 358 4.73 8.09 23.72
C LYS A 358 4.36 6.63 23.45
N ASP A 359 3.09 6.30 23.59
CA ASP A 359 2.56 4.94 23.60
C ASP A 359 1.44 4.75 22.56
N LEU A 360 1.09 5.79 21.79
CA LEU A 360 0.05 5.70 20.77
C LEU A 360 0.51 4.82 19.61
N VAL A 361 -0.42 4.00 19.13
CA VAL A 361 -0.25 3.18 17.93
C VAL A 361 -1.24 3.66 16.88
N LEU A 362 -0.84 3.68 15.61
CA LEU A 362 -1.72 4.02 14.49
C LEU A 362 -2.60 2.81 14.13
N ASP A 363 -3.46 2.43 15.06
CA ASP A 363 -4.41 1.34 14.93
C ASP A 363 -5.74 1.82 14.32
N LYS A 364 -6.70 0.90 14.16
CA LYS A 364 -8.01 1.22 13.61
C LYS A 364 -8.72 2.34 14.38
N ALA A 365 -8.61 2.38 15.71
CA ALA A 365 -9.31 3.38 16.52
C ALA A 365 -8.75 4.78 16.28
N LEU A 366 -7.42 4.93 16.18
CA LEU A 366 -6.79 6.21 15.86
C LEU A 366 -7.07 6.63 14.41
N LEU A 367 -7.06 5.68 13.47
CA LEU A 367 -7.40 5.94 12.07
C LEU A 367 -8.85 6.39 11.90
N ASP A 368 -9.81 5.75 12.58
CA ASP A 368 -11.23 6.13 12.55
C ASP A 368 -11.43 7.54 13.15
N LEU A 369 -10.69 7.89 14.21
CA LEU A 369 -10.69 9.23 14.79
C LEU A 369 -10.13 10.29 13.81
N LEU A 370 -8.97 10.02 13.20
CA LEU A 370 -8.36 10.93 12.23
C LEU A 370 -9.27 11.11 11.01
N TYR A 371 -9.89 10.03 10.52
CA TYR A 371 -10.85 10.09 9.43
C TYR A 371 -12.07 10.95 9.79
N ALA A 372 -12.67 10.75 10.97
CA ALA A 372 -13.82 11.53 11.40
C ALA A 372 -13.53 13.05 11.52
N ILE A 373 -12.28 13.42 11.81
CA ILE A 373 -11.86 14.82 11.99
C ILE A 373 -11.37 15.46 10.68
N LEU A 374 -10.67 14.69 9.84
CA LEU A 374 -9.91 15.19 8.70
C LEU A 374 -10.49 14.80 7.32
N ASP A 375 -11.35 13.78 7.27
CA ASP A 375 -11.89 13.19 6.05
C ASP A 375 -10.77 12.67 5.10
N ILE A 376 -9.73 12.05 5.68
CA ILE A 376 -8.58 11.48 4.96
C ILE A 376 -8.42 10.01 5.33
N HIS A 377 -8.41 9.12 4.33
CA HIS A 377 -8.05 7.72 4.51
C HIS A 377 -6.53 7.55 4.43
N LEU A 378 -5.89 7.20 5.55
CA LEU A 378 -4.46 6.92 5.58
C LEU A 378 -4.20 5.44 5.26
N PRO A 379 -3.39 5.12 4.24
CA PRO A 379 -3.12 3.74 3.82
C PRO A 379 -2.03 3.05 4.67
N VAL A 380 -1.92 3.42 5.96
CA VAL A 380 -0.84 2.98 6.85
C VAL A 380 -1.38 2.62 8.23
N GLN A 381 -0.85 1.52 8.78
CA GLN A 381 -1.06 1.09 10.17
C GLN A 381 0.30 0.83 10.82
N THR A 382 0.39 1.01 12.14
CA THR A 382 1.60 0.64 12.89
C THR A 382 1.29 -0.38 13.96
N SER A 383 2.28 -1.19 14.34
CA SER A 383 2.23 -2.04 15.54
C SER A 383 3.18 -1.58 16.64
N SER A 384 4.06 -0.63 16.31
CA SER A 384 4.97 0.01 17.25
C SER A 384 4.35 1.28 17.84
N ALA A 385 4.66 1.55 19.11
CA ALA A 385 4.35 2.81 19.78
C ALA A 385 5.07 4.00 19.13
N LEU A 386 4.38 5.13 19.07
CA LEU A 386 4.80 6.37 18.42
C LEU A 386 4.81 7.52 19.43
N ASP A 387 5.85 8.35 19.38
CA ASP A 387 5.89 9.64 20.04
C ASP A 387 5.05 10.65 19.24
N THR A 388 3.91 11.01 19.81
CA THR A 388 2.82 11.72 19.16
C THR A 388 2.58 13.04 19.88
N THR A 389 2.74 14.13 19.13
CA THR A 389 2.42 15.48 19.55
C THR A 389 1.45 16.09 18.55
N LEU A 390 0.16 16.10 18.88
CA LEU A 390 -0.88 16.65 18.00
C LEU A 390 -1.66 17.74 18.73
N ASP A 391 -1.81 18.88 18.07
CA ASP A 391 -2.64 20.00 18.49
C ASP A 391 -3.82 20.10 17.54
N LEU A 392 -5.00 19.78 18.05
CA LEU A 392 -6.26 19.84 17.33
C LEU A 392 -7.04 21.04 17.83
N ALA A 393 -7.28 22.02 16.97
CA ALA A 393 -8.16 23.15 17.25
C ALA A 393 -9.46 23.00 16.44
N LEU A 394 -10.57 22.89 17.16
CA LEU A 394 -11.92 22.81 16.62
C LEU A 394 -12.62 24.14 16.93
N LYS A 395 -12.78 25.02 15.93
CA LYS A 395 -13.37 26.36 16.08
C LYS A 395 -14.66 26.46 15.29
N LEU A 396 -15.66 27.15 15.83
CA LEU A 396 -16.88 27.46 15.06
C LEU A 396 -16.75 28.80 14.36
N ASN A 397 -16.72 28.82 13.03
CA ASN A 397 -16.63 30.09 12.32
C ASN A 397 -17.90 30.93 12.47
N SER A 398 -17.87 32.18 11.98
CA SER A 398 -19.00 33.13 12.06
C SER A 398 -20.30 32.66 11.35
N LYS A 399 -20.25 31.52 10.63
CA LYS A 399 -21.40 30.87 9.98
C LYS A 399 -21.85 29.59 10.70
N ASN A 400 -21.39 29.35 11.93
CA ASN A 400 -21.62 28.10 12.69
C ASN A 400 -21.09 26.82 12.00
N GLN A 401 -20.07 26.93 11.15
CA GLN A 401 -19.39 25.77 10.58
C GLN A 401 -18.12 25.44 11.38
N LEU A 402 -17.86 24.15 11.58
CA LEU A 402 -16.69 23.67 12.31
C LEU A 402 -15.43 23.76 11.43
N GLU A 403 -14.54 24.70 11.76
CA GLU A 403 -13.18 24.79 11.26
C GLU A 403 -12.28 23.88 12.10
N THR A 404 -11.58 22.96 11.44
CA THR A 404 -10.63 22.05 12.09
C THR A 404 -9.21 22.38 11.64
N GLN A 405 -8.34 22.59 12.62
CA GLN A 405 -6.90 22.73 12.41
C GLN A 405 -6.19 21.63 13.19
N VAL A 406 -5.34 20.86 12.52
CA VAL A 406 -4.53 19.81 13.12
C VAL A 406 -3.08 20.07 12.77
N ASN A 407 -2.28 20.36 13.78
CA ASN A 407 -0.83 20.54 13.64
C ASN A 407 -0.11 19.59 14.56
N GLY A 408 0.97 18.98 14.10
CA GLY A 408 1.73 18.12 14.99
C GLY A 408 2.76 17.25 14.32
N VAL A 409 3.47 16.50 15.15
CA VAL A 409 4.52 15.56 14.75
C VAL A 409 4.24 14.21 15.39
N ILE A 410 4.24 13.18 14.56
CA ILE A 410 4.22 11.77 14.96
C ILE A 410 5.57 11.19 14.59
N SER A 411 6.28 10.59 15.55
CA SER A 411 7.62 10.07 15.31
C SER A 411 7.89 8.74 16.01
N GLY A 412 8.82 7.95 15.48
CA GLY A 412 9.19 6.67 16.05
C GLY A 412 10.56 6.21 15.56
N LYS A 413 11.35 5.62 16.45
CA LYS A 413 12.74 5.24 16.11
C LYS A 413 12.83 3.98 15.26
N ASN A 414 12.08 2.94 15.59
CA ASN A 414 12.01 1.69 14.83
C ASN A 414 10.53 1.29 14.75
N VAL A 415 9.91 1.63 13.62
CA VAL A 415 8.47 1.48 13.42
C VAL A 415 8.21 0.30 12.50
N ASN A 416 7.55 -0.72 13.04
CA ASN A 416 6.91 -1.75 12.24
C ASN A 416 5.59 -1.18 11.74
N ALA A 417 5.49 -0.99 10.42
CA ALA A 417 4.30 -0.47 9.77
C ALA A 417 3.81 -1.41 8.68
N ILE A 418 2.52 -1.32 8.37
CA ILE A 418 1.88 -1.95 7.23
C ILE A 418 1.42 -0.82 6.33
N LEU A 419 2.03 -0.68 5.16
CA LEU A 419 1.74 0.35 4.18
C LEU A 419 1.12 -0.32 2.94
N PHE A 420 -0.11 0.06 2.55
CA PHE A 420 -0.86 -0.61 1.49
C PHE A 420 -0.92 -2.15 1.64
N GLY A 421 -1.03 -2.64 2.87
CA GLY A 421 -1.05 -4.08 3.18
C GLY A 421 0.33 -4.77 3.18
N GLN A 422 1.41 -4.03 2.89
CA GLN A 422 2.78 -4.56 2.86
C GLN A 422 3.54 -4.21 4.15
N PRO A 423 4.15 -5.20 4.84
CA PRO A 423 4.94 -4.93 6.03
C PRO A 423 6.25 -4.22 5.66
N ILE A 424 6.55 -3.13 6.36
CA ILE A 424 7.77 -2.35 6.24
C ILE A 424 8.36 -2.08 7.62
N LEU A 425 9.68 -1.92 7.68
CA LEU A 425 10.40 -1.45 8.85
C LEU A 425 10.97 -0.06 8.57
N ALA A 426 10.52 0.96 9.29
CA ALA A 426 10.99 2.33 9.15
C ALA A 426 11.84 2.76 10.36
N THR A 427 13.02 3.34 10.11
CA THR A 427 13.93 3.90 11.11
C THR A 427 13.82 5.42 11.14
N ASP A 428 13.78 6.01 12.34
CA ASP A 428 13.61 7.46 12.57
C ASP A 428 12.45 8.04 11.73
N LEU A 429 11.29 7.37 11.76
CA LEU A 429 10.09 7.83 11.10
C LEU A 429 9.63 9.14 11.76
N GLN A 430 9.34 10.14 10.94
CA GLN A 430 8.76 11.41 11.35
C GLN A 430 7.69 11.82 10.36
N THR A 431 6.46 11.97 10.84
CA THR A 431 5.32 12.50 10.10
C THR A 431 4.94 13.84 10.68
N THR A 432 4.96 14.89 9.87
CA THR A 432 4.50 16.22 10.24
C THR A 432 3.15 16.47 9.58
N LEU A 433 2.17 16.85 10.39
CA LEU A 433 0.82 17.20 9.96
C LEU A 433 0.67 18.72 10.07
N ASN A 434 0.26 19.36 8.98
CA ASN A 434 -0.13 20.77 8.94
C ASN A 434 -1.42 20.89 8.14
N ILE A 435 -2.52 20.73 8.86
CA ILE A 435 -3.85 20.61 8.28
C ILE A 435 -4.72 21.76 8.80
N ASP A 436 -5.27 22.52 7.87
CA ASP A 436 -6.37 23.47 7.99
C ASP A 436 -7.40 23.03 6.95
N ARG A 437 -8.55 22.55 7.42
CA ARG A 437 -9.56 21.86 6.62
C ARG A 437 -9.87 22.54 5.28
N ASP A 438 -9.94 23.85 5.27
CA ASP A 438 -10.40 24.62 4.10
C ASP A 438 -9.26 25.30 3.33
N LYS A 439 -8.05 25.38 3.89
CA LYS A 439 -6.95 26.15 3.31
C LYS A 439 -5.75 25.32 2.89
N LYS A 440 -5.40 24.28 3.65
CA LYS A 440 -4.11 23.59 3.49
C LYS A 440 -4.15 22.22 4.16
N ARG A 441 -3.91 21.13 3.44
CA ARG A 441 -3.86 19.78 4.05
C ARG A 441 -2.54 19.10 3.70
N LEU A 442 -1.46 19.57 4.31
CA LEU A 442 -0.12 19.03 4.05
C LEU A 442 0.28 17.98 5.07
N ILE A 443 0.76 16.85 4.57
CA ILE A 443 1.35 15.76 5.35
C ILE A 443 2.74 15.51 4.79
N SER A 444 3.77 15.63 5.64
CA SER A 444 5.16 15.35 5.25
C SER A 444 5.68 14.19 6.07
N ILE A 445 6.11 13.13 5.41
CA ILE A 445 6.60 11.90 6.03
C ILE A 445 8.06 11.73 5.66
N LYS A 446 8.92 11.48 6.64
CA LYS A 446 10.36 11.32 6.47
C LYS A 446 10.82 10.11 7.26
N SER A 447 11.81 9.39 6.74
CA SER A 447 12.53 8.37 7.49
C SER A 447 13.97 8.32 7.01
N SER A 448 14.89 8.07 7.94
CA SER A 448 16.30 7.84 7.63
C SER A 448 16.50 6.53 6.86
N GLN A 449 15.61 5.56 7.05
CA GLN A 449 15.67 4.25 6.39
C GLN A 449 14.34 3.49 6.45
N ILE A 450 13.73 3.19 5.31
CA ILE A 450 12.76 2.11 5.14
C ILE A 450 13.48 0.87 4.65
N LYS A 451 13.21 -0.27 5.30
CA LYS A 451 13.51 -1.60 4.80
C LYS A 451 12.22 -2.31 4.38
N TYR A 452 12.20 -2.83 3.16
CA TYR A 452 11.19 -3.76 2.68
C TYR A 452 11.85 -5.11 2.39
N ALA A 453 11.49 -6.11 3.19
CA ALA A 453 12.13 -7.43 3.21
C ALA A 453 13.68 -7.31 3.27
N ASP A 454 14.39 -8.29 2.71
CA ASP A 454 15.83 -8.27 2.45
C ASP A 454 16.16 -7.77 1.03
N MET A 455 15.24 -7.00 0.44
CA MET A 455 15.27 -6.61 -0.96
C MET A 455 15.54 -5.12 -1.16
N LEU A 456 15.05 -4.26 -0.28
CA LEU A 456 15.10 -2.82 -0.52
C LEU A 456 15.37 -2.07 0.79
N SER A 457 16.36 -1.19 0.75
CA SER A 457 16.65 -0.20 1.80
C SER A 457 16.73 1.19 1.17
N THR A 458 15.89 2.11 1.62
CA THR A 458 15.87 3.48 1.09
C THR A 458 15.72 4.51 2.20
N GLN A 459 16.31 5.68 2.06
CA GLN A 459 15.84 6.87 2.76
C GLN A 459 14.68 7.46 1.96
N PHE A 460 13.65 7.96 2.62
CA PHE A 460 12.50 8.53 1.91
C PHE A 460 12.02 9.84 2.53
N THR A 461 11.52 10.72 1.67
CA THR A 461 10.67 11.85 2.03
C THR A 461 9.43 11.80 1.16
N PHE A 462 8.26 11.96 1.75
CA PHE A 462 6.98 11.85 1.07
C PHE A 462 6.07 12.99 1.51
N ASP A 463 5.73 13.86 0.58
CA ASP A 463 4.86 15.01 0.80
C ASP A 463 3.52 14.77 0.12
N ILE A 464 2.43 14.87 0.88
CA ILE A 464 1.06 14.69 0.42
C ILE A 464 0.34 16.02 0.62
N ASP A 465 -0.27 16.53 -0.46
CA ASP A 465 -1.25 17.59 -0.40
C ASP A 465 -2.65 16.97 -0.60
N ALA A 466 -3.33 16.74 0.52
CA ALA A 466 -4.66 16.13 0.52
C ALA A 466 -5.76 17.08 0.04
N LEU A 467 -5.49 18.39 -0.11
CA LEU A 467 -6.44 19.32 -0.71
C LEU A 467 -6.30 19.31 -2.23
N ALA A 468 -5.07 19.34 -2.73
CA ALA A 468 -4.77 19.23 -4.16
C ALA A 468 -4.91 17.80 -4.70
N HIS A 469 -5.02 16.80 -3.82
CA HIS A 469 -5.01 15.37 -4.14
C HIS A 469 -3.73 14.92 -4.85
N THR A 470 -2.60 15.53 -4.49
CA THR A 470 -1.29 15.26 -5.09
C THR A 470 -0.31 14.73 -4.07
N LEU A 471 0.65 13.93 -4.51
CA LEU A 471 1.74 13.43 -3.71
C LEU A 471 3.06 13.50 -4.45
N ARG A 472 4.15 13.63 -3.70
CA ARG A 472 5.52 13.57 -4.19
C ARG A 472 6.39 12.83 -3.19
N GLY A 473 7.11 11.82 -3.65
CA GLY A 473 8.07 11.06 -2.88
C GLY A 473 9.47 11.14 -3.47
N ASP A 474 10.45 11.51 -2.67
CA ASP A 474 11.86 11.43 -3.03
C ASP A 474 12.50 10.27 -2.25
N PHE A 475 13.05 9.32 -2.99
CA PHE A 475 13.65 8.09 -2.48
C PHE A 475 15.14 8.06 -2.80
N LEU A 476 15.97 7.89 -1.78
CA LEU A 476 17.39 7.61 -1.91
C LEU A 476 17.62 6.12 -1.64
N ILE A 477 17.81 5.33 -2.69
CA ILE A 477 18.09 3.90 -2.61
C ILE A 477 19.50 3.70 -2.06
N GLN A 478 19.58 3.09 -0.88
CA GLN A 478 20.82 2.70 -0.23
C GLN A 478 21.24 1.28 -0.64
N TYR A 479 20.26 0.40 -0.76
CA TYR A 479 20.43 -0.99 -1.19
C TYR A 479 19.17 -1.45 -1.93
N ALA A 480 19.35 -2.13 -3.05
CA ALA A 480 18.29 -2.80 -3.78
C ALA A 480 18.83 -4.12 -4.33
N ASP A 481 18.18 -5.20 -3.97
CA ASP A 481 18.43 -6.56 -4.43
C ASP A 481 17.09 -7.14 -4.89
N LEU A 482 16.82 -6.91 -6.17
CA LEU A 482 15.59 -7.29 -6.85
C LEU A 482 15.79 -8.60 -7.62
N LEU A 483 16.57 -9.53 -7.06
CA LEU A 483 16.71 -10.85 -7.66
C LEU A 483 15.33 -11.53 -7.78
N PRO A 484 15.01 -12.16 -8.92
CA PRO A 484 13.75 -12.91 -9.07
C PRO A 484 13.52 -13.93 -7.95
N SER A 485 14.58 -14.57 -7.44
CA SER A 485 14.51 -15.51 -6.32
C SER A 485 14.10 -14.87 -4.99
N LYS A 486 14.33 -13.56 -4.82
CA LYS A 486 13.88 -12.77 -3.66
C LYS A 486 12.50 -12.15 -3.87
N MET A 487 12.21 -11.65 -5.08
CA MET A 487 10.90 -11.10 -5.47
C MET A 487 9.81 -12.17 -5.49
N PHE A 488 10.16 -13.34 -6.01
CA PHE A 488 9.29 -14.51 -6.14
C PHE A 488 9.98 -15.68 -5.45
N PRO A 489 10.00 -15.70 -4.11
CA PRO A 489 10.57 -16.82 -3.38
C PRO A 489 9.87 -18.08 -3.86
N ALA A 490 10.64 -18.98 -4.47
CA ALA A 490 10.09 -20.18 -5.07
C ALA A 490 9.31 -20.91 -3.98
N ARG A 491 7.98 -20.96 -4.11
CA ARG A 491 7.12 -21.81 -3.28
C ARG A 491 7.31 -23.25 -3.74
N VAL A 492 8.53 -23.77 -3.65
CA VAL A 492 8.75 -25.19 -3.84
C VAL A 492 8.37 -25.84 -2.52
N ASN A 493 7.05 -26.00 -2.34
CA ASN A 493 6.51 -26.85 -1.31
C ASN A 493 6.75 -28.28 -1.79
N TYR A 494 7.99 -28.75 -1.70
CA TYR A 494 8.26 -30.17 -1.84
C TYR A 494 7.47 -30.88 -0.75
N PRO A 495 6.67 -31.91 -1.06
CA PRO A 495 6.07 -32.74 -0.02
C PRO A 495 7.20 -33.16 0.91
N GLY A 496 7.02 -32.91 2.21
CA GLY A 496 8.09 -32.96 3.20
C GLY A 496 8.85 -34.29 3.11
N PHE A 497 10.10 -34.24 2.66
CA PHE A 497 11.04 -35.36 2.65
C PHE A 497 11.50 -35.71 4.08
N LYS A 498 10.57 -35.80 5.03
CA LYS A 498 10.84 -36.06 6.45
C LYS A 498 10.93 -37.56 6.78
N ASP A 499 10.53 -38.44 5.86
CA ASP A 499 10.41 -39.88 6.11
C ASP A 499 11.33 -40.76 5.23
N ILE A 500 12.35 -40.19 4.59
CA ILE A 500 13.30 -40.98 3.80
C ILE A 500 14.30 -41.63 4.74
N ALA A 501 14.33 -42.96 4.74
CA ALA A 501 15.29 -43.74 5.52
C ALA A 501 16.73 -43.36 5.16
N ASP A 502 17.60 -43.28 6.17
CA ASP A 502 18.94 -42.70 6.00
C ASP A 502 19.84 -43.50 5.03
N ASP A 503 19.48 -44.75 4.75
CA ASP A 503 20.17 -45.74 3.91
C ASP A 503 19.81 -45.67 2.42
N ASP A 504 18.74 -44.97 2.00
CA ASP A 504 18.39 -44.82 0.59
C ASP A 504 19.18 -43.68 -0.09
N VAL A 505 20.45 -43.96 -0.36
CA VAL A 505 21.39 -43.05 -1.03
C VAL A 505 20.90 -42.63 -2.43
N MET A 506 20.20 -43.53 -3.14
CA MET A 506 19.72 -43.26 -4.50
C MET A 506 18.62 -42.20 -4.51
N THR A 507 17.61 -42.36 -3.64
CA THR A 507 16.51 -41.39 -3.52
C THR A 507 17.02 -40.03 -3.03
N LYS A 508 17.99 -40.00 -2.09
CA LYS A 508 18.67 -38.75 -1.68
C LYS A 508 19.37 -38.05 -2.85
N ASN A 509 20.09 -38.81 -3.68
CA ASN A 509 20.77 -38.26 -4.86
C ASN A 509 19.79 -37.73 -5.92
N ILE A 510 18.66 -38.42 -6.12
CA ILE A 510 17.57 -37.97 -7.02
C ILE A 510 16.98 -36.65 -6.53
N ILE A 511 16.65 -36.56 -5.24
CA ILE A 511 16.09 -35.34 -4.64
C ILE A 511 17.09 -34.20 -4.73
N ASN A 512 18.36 -34.43 -4.39
CA ASN A 512 19.41 -33.43 -4.53
C ASN A 512 19.58 -32.96 -5.98
N ALA A 513 19.45 -33.85 -6.97
CA ALA A 513 19.49 -33.48 -8.37
C ALA A 513 18.28 -32.62 -8.79
N ILE A 514 17.06 -32.96 -8.33
CA ILE A 514 15.84 -32.17 -8.60
C ILE A 514 15.91 -30.79 -7.90
N ILE A 515 16.37 -30.75 -6.64
CA ILE A 515 16.60 -29.49 -5.93
C ILE A 515 17.64 -28.68 -6.66
N LYS A 516 18.75 -29.30 -7.08
CA LYS A 516 19.79 -28.62 -7.86
C LYS A 516 19.17 -28.04 -9.13
N GLU A 517 18.44 -28.78 -9.95
CA GLU A 517 17.79 -28.23 -11.15
C GLU A 517 16.81 -27.07 -10.86
N ASN A 518 16.06 -27.12 -9.76
CA ASN A 518 15.16 -26.03 -9.36
C ASN A 518 15.89 -24.82 -8.74
N THR A 519 17.16 -24.96 -8.34
CA THR A 519 17.96 -23.93 -7.63
C THR A 519 19.19 -23.45 -8.41
N SER A 520 19.66 -24.23 -9.38
CA SER A 520 20.79 -23.95 -10.26
C SER A 520 20.27 -23.33 -11.55
N THR A 521 20.66 -22.14 -11.97
CA THR A 521 21.44 -21.07 -11.37
C THR A 521 20.96 -19.88 -12.18
N LEU A 522 20.41 -18.83 -11.57
CA LEU A 522 20.34 -17.57 -12.32
C LEU A 522 21.77 -17.30 -12.83
N PRO A 523 21.96 -17.08 -14.14
CA PRO A 523 23.25 -16.74 -14.71
C PRO A 523 23.97 -15.74 -13.81
N SER A 524 25.28 -15.88 -13.63
CA SER A 524 26.06 -14.98 -12.76
C SER A 524 25.87 -13.50 -13.14
N ILE A 525 25.60 -13.22 -14.41
CA ILE A 525 25.24 -11.89 -14.92
C ILE A 525 23.89 -11.37 -14.42
N LEU A 526 22.94 -12.24 -14.06
CA LEU A 526 21.70 -11.88 -13.37
C LEU A 526 21.89 -11.68 -11.87
N GLN A 527 23.03 -12.08 -11.30
CA GLN A 527 23.40 -11.77 -9.92
C GLN A 527 23.82 -10.31 -9.85
N ILE A 528 22.91 -9.44 -9.42
CA ILE A 528 23.23 -8.04 -9.16
C ILE A 528 24.06 -8.02 -7.88
N PRO A 529 25.32 -7.55 -7.88
CA PRO A 529 26.02 -7.35 -6.63
C PRO A 529 25.20 -6.36 -5.78
N PRO A 530 25.10 -6.57 -4.45
CA PRO A 530 24.68 -5.52 -3.54
C PRO A 530 25.37 -4.22 -3.93
N LEU A 531 24.67 -3.09 -3.88
CA LEU A 531 25.32 -1.79 -3.77
C LEU A 531 26.23 -1.86 -2.54
N SER A 532 27.51 -2.16 -2.76
CA SER A 532 28.49 -2.21 -1.69
C SER A 532 28.58 -0.79 -1.13
N GLN A 533 28.40 -0.70 0.18
CA GLN A 533 28.94 0.44 0.91
C GLN A 533 30.43 0.50 0.56
N ASN A 534 30.92 1.69 0.23
CA ASN A 534 32.35 1.93 0.03
C ASN A 534 33.11 1.49 1.30
N THR A 535 33.55 0.24 1.34
CA THR A 535 34.64 -0.18 2.19
C THR A 535 35.90 -0.05 1.35
N GLU A 536 36.70 0.97 1.68
CA GLU A 536 38.07 1.07 1.22
C GLU A 536 38.78 -0.26 1.54
N SER A 537 39.15 -1.01 0.50
CA SER A 537 40.12 -2.09 0.61
C SER A 537 41.29 -1.81 -0.32
N THR A 538 42.42 -1.48 0.29
CA THR A 538 43.75 -1.57 -0.28
C THR A 538 44.04 -3.00 -0.72
N GLN A 539 44.18 -3.25 -2.02
CA GLN A 539 45.18 -4.13 -2.68
C GLN A 539 44.92 -4.13 -4.22
N PRO A 540 45.92 -3.86 -5.07
CA PRO A 540 45.78 -3.96 -6.51
C PRO A 540 46.24 -5.35 -7.01
N ASN A 541 45.39 -6.04 -7.78
CA ASN A 541 45.73 -6.84 -8.98
C ASN A 541 44.73 -7.98 -9.20
N SER A 542 43.81 -7.78 -10.14
CA SER A 542 43.53 -8.71 -11.23
C SER A 542 42.54 -8.04 -12.17
N SER A 543 42.88 -8.05 -13.45
CA SER A 543 42.10 -7.45 -14.53
C SER A 543 40.85 -8.29 -14.81
N SER A 544 39.69 -7.78 -14.42
CA SER A 544 38.40 -8.12 -15.02
C SER A 544 37.61 -6.83 -15.24
N ASN A 545 37.23 -6.61 -16.50
CA ASN A 545 36.40 -5.48 -16.92
C ASN A 545 34.97 -5.71 -16.44
N ALA A 546 34.48 -4.87 -15.52
CA ALA A 546 33.10 -4.36 -15.46
C ALA A 546 32.89 -3.52 -14.18
N THR A 547 33.52 -2.35 -14.10
CA THR A 547 33.05 -1.28 -13.22
C THR A 547 31.84 -0.62 -13.89
N GLN A 548 30.67 -1.27 -13.83
CA GLN A 548 29.40 -0.59 -14.13
C GLN A 548 28.70 -0.30 -12.80
N SER A 549 28.72 0.99 -12.46
CA SER A 549 27.93 1.59 -11.40
C SER A 549 26.44 1.38 -11.69
N ASN A 550 25.91 0.22 -11.26
CA ASN A 550 24.49 -0.03 -11.19
C ASN A 550 23.93 0.75 -10.00
N SER A 551 23.20 1.84 -10.25
CA SER A 551 21.89 2.10 -9.62
C SER A 551 21.45 3.56 -9.76
N ILE A 552 20.18 3.72 -10.10
CA ILE A 552 19.44 4.95 -9.86
C ILE A 552 19.36 5.12 -8.34
N ARG A 553 20.24 5.95 -7.77
CA ARG A 553 20.22 6.21 -6.33
C ARG A 553 19.06 7.10 -5.93
N ASN A 554 18.69 8.07 -6.77
CA ASN A 554 17.63 9.02 -6.46
C ASN A 554 16.45 8.78 -7.38
N ILE A 555 15.29 8.41 -6.81
CA ILE A 555 14.04 8.23 -7.54
C ILE A 555 13.03 9.22 -6.99
N THR A 556 12.36 9.94 -7.89
CA THR A 556 11.20 10.76 -7.54
C THR A 556 9.94 10.08 -8.05
N LEU A 557 9.00 9.85 -7.15
CA LEU A 557 7.64 9.40 -7.39
C LEU A 557 6.73 10.63 -7.33
N GLU A 558 5.92 10.85 -8.35
CA GLU A 558 4.91 11.91 -8.37
C GLU A 558 3.56 11.30 -8.66
N GLY A 559 2.48 11.86 -8.14
CA GLY A 559 1.17 11.29 -8.41
C GLY A 559 -0.01 12.06 -7.86
N SER A 560 -1.19 11.52 -8.16
CA SER A 560 -2.48 11.98 -7.66
C SER A 560 -3.34 10.83 -7.16
N PHE A 561 -4.27 11.13 -6.28
CA PHE A 561 -5.23 10.16 -5.72
C PHE A 561 -6.67 10.70 -5.78
N LYS A 562 -6.96 11.52 -6.79
CA LYS A 562 -8.24 12.21 -6.94
C LYS A 562 -9.35 11.21 -7.26
N ASP A 563 -10.52 11.40 -6.66
CA ASP A 563 -11.72 10.58 -6.89
C ASP A 563 -11.50 9.07 -6.62
N GLY A 564 -10.54 8.72 -5.75
CA GLY A 564 -10.17 7.34 -5.42
C GLY A 564 -9.30 6.62 -6.45
N ILE A 565 -8.89 7.31 -7.53
CA ILE A 565 -7.99 6.77 -8.56
C ILE A 565 -6.55 7.12 -8.19
N ILE A 566 -5.70 6.11 -8.02
CA ILE A 566 -4.27 6.30 -7.75
C ILE A 566 -3.54 6.38 -9.10
N ASP A 567 -2.93 7.52 -9.42
CA ASP A 567 -2.13 7.74 -10.63
C ASP A 567 -0.74 8.18 -10.20
N LEU A 568 0.26 7.31 -10.39
CA LEU A 568 1.64 7.46 -9.95
C LEU A 568 2.59 7.38 -11.14
N ALA A 569 3.65 8.16 -11.11
CA ALA A 569 4.70 8.13 -12.11
C ALA A 569 6.08 8.23 -11.47
N ILE A 570 7.03 7.54 -12.08
CA ILE A 570 8.46 7.74 -11.88
C ILE A 570 9.01 8.30 -13.21
N PRO A 571 9.01 9.64 -13.39
CA PRO A 571 9.29 10.26 -14.68
C PRO A 571 10.68 9.90 -15.23
N GLN A 572 11.67 9.76 -14.35
CA GLN A 572 13.05 9.39 -14.69
C GLN A 572 13.13 8.01 -15.37
N LEU A 573 12.22 7.11 -15.01
CA LEU A 573 12.12 5.77 -15.58
C LEU A 573 11.06 5.68 -16.68
N THR A 574 10.29 6.75 -16.95
CA THR A 574 9.09 6.71 -17.80
C THR A 574 8.13 5.57 -17.41
N LEU A 575 8.06 5.30 -16.11
CA LEU A 575 7.20 4.30 -15.52
C LEU A 575 5.98 4.99 -14.94
N SER A 576 4.79 4.54 -15.30
CA SER A 576 3.52 4.99 -14.75
C SER A 576 2.73 3.81 -14.20
N PHE A 577 1.99 4.06 -13.13
CA PHE A 577 1.13 3.13 -12.44
C PHE A 577 -0.20 3.84 -12.25
N LYS A 578 -1.28 3.26 -12.75
CA LYS A 578 -2.62 3.79 -12.57
C LYS A 578 -3.51 2.67 -12.04
N GLN A 579 -4.16 2.94 -10.92
CA GLN A 579 -5.07 2.02 -10.25
C GLN A 579 -6.42 2.69 -10.07
N ASP A 580 -7.41 2.18 -10.79
CA ASP A 580 -8.83 2.43 -10.57
C ASP A 580 -9.50 1.12 -10.10
N SER A 581 -10.50 0.63 -10.83
CA SER A 581 -10.98 -0.76 -10.83
C SER A 581 -9.95 -1.78 -11.35
N MET A 582 -9.07 -1.35 -12.26
CA MET A 582 -8.02 -2.17 -12.88
C MET A 582 -6.66 -1.58 -12.55
N LEU A 583 -5.66 -2.47 -12.48
CA LEU A 583 -4.26 -2.08 -12.41
C LEU A 583 -3.72 -1.90 -13.83
N HIS A 584 -3.12 -0.75 -14.12
CA HIS A 584 -2.42 -0.47 -15.37
C HIS A 584 -1.01 0.05 -15.08
N ILE A 585 0.01 -0.66 -15.53
CA ILE A 585 1.42 -0.30 -15.40
C ILE A 585 1.98 -0.09 -16.80
N SER A 586 2.59 1.06 -17.07
CA SER A 586 3.21 1.34 -18.36
C SER A 586 4.63 1.84 -18.20
N LEU A 587 5.55 1.20 -18.92
CA LEU A 587 6.93 1.58 -19.11
C LEU A 587 7.09 2.01 -20.58
N GLU A 588 7.04 3.31 -20.84
CA GLU A 588 7.03 3.83 -22.21
C GLU A 588 8.36 3.62 -22.93
N LYS A 589 9.47 3.65 -22.18
CA LYS A 589 10.84 3.57 -22.73
C LYS A 589 11.69 2.60 -21.93
N ILE A 590 11.68 1.32 -22.29
CA ILE A 590 12.50 0.27 -21.66
C ILE A 590 13.99 0.64 -21.58
N GLN A 591 14.50 1.44 -22.53
CA GLN A 591 15.89 1.90 -22.53
C GLN A 591 16.28 2.73 -21.30
N THR A 592 15.34 3.34 -20.57
CA THR A 592 15.63 4.03 -19.30
C THR A 592 15.99 3.04 -18.19
N LEU A 593 15.49 1.81 -18.28
CA LEU A 593 15.72 0.73 -17.33
C LEU A 593 16.88 -0.19 -17.73
N TYR A 594 17.21 -0.27 -19.03
CA TYR A 594 18.26 -1.15 -19.56
C TYR A 594 19.62 -1.05 -18.83
N PRO A 595 20.16 0.16 -18.52
CA PRO A 595 21.42 0.27 -17.79
C PRO A 595 21.37 -0.31 -16.38
N HIS A 596 20.18 -0.50 -15.82
CA HIS A 596 19.94 -0.89 -14.43
C HIS A 596 19.28 -2.27 -14.29
N SER A 597 18.99 -2.95 -15.40
CA SER A 597 18.33 -4.26 -15.40
C SER A 597 19.23 -5.32 -16.03
N PRO A 598 19.92 -6.11 -15.21
CA PRO A 598 20.73 -7.23 -15.69
C PRO A 598 19.91 -8.26 -16.47
N LEU A 599 18.62 -8.39 -16.16
CA LEU A 599 17.69 -9.21 -16.94
C LEU A 599 17.56 -8.72 -18.39
N LEU A 600 17.31 -7.42 -18.58
CA LEU A 600 17.24 -6.84 -19.93
C LEU A 600 18.58 -6.94 -20.66
N GLN A 601 19.70 -6.79 -19.94
CA GLN A 601 21.04 -6.96 -20.51
C GLN A 601 21.31 -8.40 -20.94
N TYR A 602 20.92 -9.39 -20.12
CA TYR A 602 21.09 -10.81 -20.39
C TYR A 602 20.37 -11.26 -21.67
N PHE A 603 19.14 -10.81 -21.84
CA PHE A 603 18.34 -11.06 -23.05
C PHE A 603 18.56 -10.02 -24.17
N GLY A 604 19.48 -9.06 -24.02
CA GLY A 604 19.77 -8.07 -25.06
C GLY A 604 18.61 -7.12 -25.42
N VAL A 605 17.63 -6.92 -24.54
CA VAL A 605 16.44 -6.08 -24.75
C VAL A 605 16.75 -4.62 -24.45
N LYS A 606 17.32 -3.91 -25.44
CA LYS A 606 17.87 -2.55 -25.27
C LYS A 606 16.84 -1.43 -25.34
N LYS A 607 15.76 -1.61 -26.11
CA LYS A 607 14.80 -0.55 -26.43
C LYS A 607 13.41 -1.14 -26.61
N GLY A 608 12.39 -0.36 -26.24
CA GLY A 608 11.00 -0.80 -26.39
C GLY A 608 10.04 -0.11 -25.42
N SER A 609 8.84 -0.65 -25.34
CA SER A 609 7.80 -0.28 -24.37
C SER A 609 7.15 -1.53 -23.79
N LEU A 610 6.63 -1.44 -22.57
CA LEU A 610 5.92 -2.51 -21.89
C LEU A 610 4.68 -1.93 -21.21
N THR A 611 3.55 -2.59 -21.38
CA THR A 611 2.30 -2.29 -20.68
C THR A 611 1.79 -3.57 -20.05
N LEU A 612 1.47 -3.49 -18.76
CA LEU A 612 0.86 -4.56 -18.00
C LEU A 612 -0.50 -4.07 -17.51
N HIS A 613 -1.52 -4.89 -17.64
CA HIS A 613 -2.81 -4.57 -17.04
C HIS A 613 -3.52 -5.83 -16.56
N ASN A 614 -4.40 -5.68 -15.57
CA ASN A 614 -5.25 -6.77 -15.12
C ASN A 614 -6.67 -6.57 -15.67
N LYS A 615 -7.37 -7.67 -16.00
CA LYS A 615 -8.80 -7.67 -16.34
C LYS A 615 -9.70 -7.27 -15.17
N ASP A 616 -9.36 -7.69 -13.94
CA ASP A 616 -10.09 -7.38 -12.70
C ASP A 616 -9.15 -7.58 -11.49
N ALA A 617 -9.22 -6.73 -10.46
CA ALA A 617 -8.37 -6.75 -9.27
C ALA A 617 -8.20 -8.14 -8.61
N ASN A 618 -9.13 -9.08 -8.81
CA ASN A 618 -9.10 -10.43 -8.23
C ASN A 618 -8.69 -11.56 -9.21
N ALA A 619 -8.42 -11.29 -10.49
CA ALA A 619 -8.34 -12.31 -11.53
C ALA A 619 -7.08 -13.21 -11.51
N GLY A 620 -6.03 -12.86 -10.75
CA GLY A 620 -4.77 -13.63 -10.71
C GLY A 620 -4.03 -13.73 -12.06
N GLU A 621 -4.49 -13.00 -13.08
CA GLU A 621 -3.98 -12.98 -14.44
C GLU A 621 -3.56 -11.55 -14.81
N VAL A 622 -2.33 -11.39 -15.30
CA VAL A 622 -1.80 -10.11 -15.79
C VAL A 622 -1.65 -10.20 -17.30
N LEU A 623 -2.34 -9.33 -18.02
CA LEU A 623 -2.17 -9.16 -19.46
C LEU A 623 -0.95 -8.30 -19.74
N LEU A 624 -0.18 -8.68 -20.76
CA LEU A 624 1.06 -8.05 -21.14
C LEU A 624 0.99 -7.64 -22.62
N GLU A 625 1.41 -6.42 -22.89
CA GLU A 625 1.71 -5.92 -24.23
C GLU A 625 3.11 -5.33 -24.24
N ALA A 626 3.98 -5.79 -25.14
CA ALA A 626 5.33 -5.28 -25.24
C ALA A 626 5.70 -5.01 -26.69
N LYS A 627 6.47 -3.94 -26.90
CA LYS A 627 7.14 -3.67 -28.15
C LYS A 627 8.64 -3.68 -27.88
N ILE A 628 9.36 -4.60 -28.47
CA ILE A 628 10.82 -4.70 -28.35
C ILE A 628 11.41 -4.23 -29.68
N GLU A 629 12.38 -3.33 -29.62
CA GLU A 629 13.03 -2.74 -30.79
C GLU A 629 14.54 -2.89 -30.71
N ASN A 630 15.21 -2.75 -31.87
CA ASN A 630 16.67 -2.84 -31.98
C ASN A 630 17.21 -4.21 -31.51
N LEU A 631 16.48 -5.26 -31.86
CA LEU A 631 16.90 -6.64 -31.66
C LEU A 631 18.07 -6.97 -32.59
N THR A 632 19.01 -7.74 -32.06
CA THR A 632 20.21 -8.23 -32.75
C THR A 632 20.30 -9.74 -32.73
N TYR A 633 19.14 -10.42 -32.65
CA TYR A 633 19.07 -11.88 -32.75
C TYR A 633 19.30 -12.30 -34.20
N PRO A 634 20.09 -13.36 -34.47
CA PRO A 634 20.41 -13.82 -35.82
C PRO A 634 19.26 -14.65 -36.43
N VAL A 635 18.06 -14.07 -36.42
CA VAL A 635 16.83 -14.63 -36.97
C VAL A 635 16.35 -13.71 -38.08
N TYR A 636 15.96 -14.28 -39.21
CA TYR A 636 15.66 -13.55 -40.44
C TYR A 636 14.28 -13.93 -40.97
N ASP A 637 13.53 -12.98 -41.52
CA ASP A 637 12.29 -13.32 -42.22
C ASP A 637 12.59 -14.07 -43.54
N LYS A 638 11.54 -14.55 -44.22
CA LYS A 638 11.68 -15.22 -45.53
C LYS A 638 12.20 -14.34 -46.67
N ASN A 639 12.29 -13.02 -46.47
CA ASN A 639 12.93 -12.08 -47.40
C ASN A 639 14.38 -11.78 -47.02
N ASN A 640 14.94 -12.51 -46.05
CA ASN A 640 16.29 -12.34 -45.52
C ASN A 640 16.52 -11.00 -44.80
N GLN A 641 15.47 -10.40 -44.24
CA GLN A 641 15.56 -9.22 -43.37
C GLN A 641 15.71 -9.67 -41.91
N ALA A 642 16.69 -9.10 -41.20
CA ALA A 642 16.92 -9.43 -39.80
C ALA A 642 15.74 -8.97 -38.91
N LEU A 643 15.41 -9.80 -37.92
CA LEU A 643 14.39 -9.52 -36.93
C LEU A 643 14.83 -8.39 -36.00
N HIS A 644 14.39 -7.16 -36.30
CA HIS A 644 14.73 -5.97 -35.52
C HIS A 644 13.68 -5.55 -34.49
N MET A 645 12.45 -6.06 -34.61
CA MET A 645 11.32 -5.65 -33.78
C MET A 645 10.40 -6.84 -33.47
N LEU A 646 9.87 -6.87 -32.25
CA LEU A 646 8.81 -7.78 -31.83
C LEU A 646 7.69 -7.00 -31.17
N GLU A 647 6.46 -7.22 -31.62
CA GLU A 647 5.26 -6.76 -30.92
C GLU A 647 4.58 -7.97 -30.30
N LEU A 648 4.62 -8.05 -28.97
CA LEU A 648 4.17 -9.18 -28.18
C LEU A 648 2.88 -8.84 -27.44
N ASN A 649 1.97 -9.79 -27.38
CA ASN A 649 0.82 -9.79 -26.48
C ASN A 649 0.76 -11.12 -25.70
N GLY A 650 0.13 -11.11 -24.53
CA GLY A 650 0.10 -12.31 -23.71
C GLY A 650 -0.52 -12.17 -22.34
N SER A 651 -0.42 -13.24 -21.57
CA SER A 651 -0.93 -13.35 -20.21
C SER A 651 0.08 -14.05 -19.30
N ILE A 652 0.19 -13.57 -18.07
CA ILE A 652 1.01 -14.13 -17.00
C ILE A 652 0.08 -14.54 -15.85
N LYS A 653 0.14 -15.81 -15.45
CA LYS A 653 -0.49 -16.41 -14.26
C LYS A 653 0.60 -17.01 -13.38
N THR A 654 0.23 -17.49 -12.20
CA THR A 654 1.18 -18.06 -11.23
C THR A 654 2.08 -19.17 -11.82
N ASP A 655 1.49 -20.09 -12.58
CA ASP A 655 2.20 -21.26 -13.14
C ASP A 655 2.22 -21.28 -14.68
N ASP A 656 1.75 -20.22 -15.33
CA ASP A 656 1.54 -20.20 -16.78
C ASP A 656 1.87 -18.83 -17.37
N ILE A 657 2.72 -18.79 -18.40
CA ILE A 657 3.08 -17.58 -19.15
C ILE A 657 2.87 -17.87 -20.63
N MET A 658 2.00 -17.10 -21.27
CA MET A 658 1.70 -17.18 -22.69
C MET A 658 2.06 -15.85 -23.34
N LEU A 659 2.98 -15.87 -24.31
CA LEU A 659 3.34 -14.70 -25.11
C LEU A 659 3.26 -15.08 -26.59
N THR A 660 2.76 -14.19 -27.43
CA THR A 660 2.66 -14.40 -28.87
C THR A 660 2.95 -13.08 -29.58
N THR A 661 3.63 -13.14 -30.72
CA THR A 661 3.79 -11.95 -31.57
C THR A 661 2.47 -11.60 -32.24
N LYS A 662 2.23 -10.32 -32.57
CA LYS A 662 0.98 -9.90 -33.24
C LYS A 662 0.75 -10.57 -34.59
N ASP A 663 1.82 -10.92 -35.31
CA ASP A 663 1.77 -11.70 -36.56
C ASP A 663 1.57 -13.21 -36.32
N GLN A 664 1.61 -13.67 -35.06
CA GLN A 664 1.53 -15.06 -34.60
C GLN A 664 2.66 -15.97 -35.08
N HIS A 665 3.75 -15.41 -35.60
CA HIS A 665 4.89 -16.17 -36.09
C HIS A 665 5.81 -16.66 -34.97
N ILE A 666 5.76 -16.06 -33.78
CA ILE A 666 6.49 -16.53 -32.60
C ILE A 666 5.51 -16.71 -31.45
N LYS A 667 5.55 -17.90 -30.82
CA LYS A 667 4.76 -18.21 -29.63
C LYS A 667 5.68 -18.75 -28.55
N PHE A 668 5.56 -18.20 -27.35
CA PHE A 668 6.22 -18.66 -26.16
C PHE A 668 5.18 -19.09 -25.14
N HIS A 669 5.31 -20.31 -24.63
CA HIS A 669 4.47 -20.83 -23.57
C HIS A 669 5.36 -21.44 -22.49
N LYS A 670 5.28 -20.94 -21.27
CA LYS A 670 5.84 -21.61 -20.10
C LYS A 670 4.72 -22.09 -19.21
N HIS A 671 4.66 -23.40 -18.98
CA HIS A 671 3.74 -24.04 -18.04
C HIS A 671 4.54 -24.81 -17.00
N LEU A 672 4.49 -24.40 -15.74
CA LEU A 672 5.33 -24.92 -14.66
C LEU A 672 6.83 -24.87 -15.09
N ASN A 673 7.48 -26.03 -15.15
CA ASN A 673 8.89 -26.19 -15.54
C ASN A 673 9.09 -26.51 -17.04
N THR A 674 8.01 -26.57 -17.82
CA THR A 674 8.08 -26.79 -19.28
C THR A 674 8.04 -25.45 -20.01
N THR A 675 8.98 -25.23 -20.91
CA THR A 675 9.06 -24.06 -21.78
C THR A 675 8.93 -24.50 -23.23
N SER A 676 7.99 -23.92 -23.96
CA SER A 676 7.73 -24.15 -25.38
C SER A 676 7.94 -22.86 -26.16
N LEU A 677 8.66 -22.95 -27.27
CA LEU A 677 8.92 -21.83 -28.18
C LEU A 677 8.69 -22.29 -29.62
N VAL A 678 7.72 -21.67 -30.30
CA VAL A 678 7.33 -22.00 -31.67
C VAL A 678 7.70 -20.84 -32.58
N PHE A 679 8.42 -21.13 -33.66
CA PHE A 679 8.74 -20.21 -34.75
C PHE A 679 8.03 -20.62 -36.04
N LYS A 680 7.57 -19.66 -36.81
CA LYS A 680 6.96 -19.89 -38.12
C LYS A 680 7.49 -18.88 -39.13
N ASP A 681 7.83 -19.34 -40.33
CA ASP A 681 8.23 -18.49 -41.46
C ASP A 681 9.44 -17.58 -41.13
N TYR A 682 10.40 -18.10 -40.36
CA TYR A 682 11.68 -17.47 -40.05
C TYR A 682 12.83 -18.40 -40.45
N ASN A 683 13.96 -17.81 -40.81
CA ASN A 683 15.23 -18.46 -41.12
C ASN A 683 16.24 -18.19 -40.00
N LEU A 684 17.15 -19.13 -39.80
CA LEU A 684 18.13 -19.12 -38.71
C LEU A 684 19.55 -19.22 -39.28
N ASP A 685 20.43 -18.30 -38.88
CA ASP A 685 21.86 -18.38 -39.20
C ASP A 685 22.64 -18.91 -38.00
N ILE A 686 23.10 -20.16 -38.09
CA ILE A 686 23.81 -20.85 -37.01
C ILE A 686 25.20 -20.26 -36.80
N ASN A 687 25.88 -19.78 -37.86
CA ASN A 687 27.20 -19.18 -37.72
C ASN A 687 27.12 -17.93 -36.83
N GLN A 688 26.15 -17.05 -37.12
CA GLN A 688 25.93 -15.84 -36.34
C GLN A 688 25.39 -16.13 -34.93
N LEU A 689 24.63 -17.21 -34.78
CA LEU A 689 24.14 -17.68 -33.48
C LEU A 689 25.31 -18.07 -32.56
N MET A 690 26.27 -18.82 -33.08
CA MET A 690 27.50 -19.19 -32.37
C MET A 690 28.40 -17.98 -32.08
N GLU A 691 28.45 -16.97 -32.95
CA GLU A 691 29.27 -15.76 -32.77
C GLU A 691 28.57 -14.64 -31.97
N SER A 692 27.34 -14.88 -31.49
CA SER A 692 26.50 -13.83 -30.89
C SER A 692 27.10 -13.24 -29.62
N LYS A 693 26.99 -11.92 -29.49
CA LYS A 693 27.39 -11.16 -28.29
C LYS A 693 26.25 -11.02 -27.26
N ILE A 694 25.07 -11.57 -27.54
CA ILE A 694 23.96 -11.57 -26.58
C ILE A 694 24.33 -12.55 -25.46
N PRO A 695 24.39 -12.12 -24.18
CA PRO A 695 24.91 -12.96 -23.10
C PRO A 695 24.27 -14.34 -23.01
N MET A 696 22.94 -14.43 -23.11
CA MET A 696 22.22 -15.71 -23.08
C MET A 696 22.63 -16.66 -24.22
N LEU A 697 22.80 -16.13 -25.44
CA LEU A 697 23.24 -16.95 -26.58
C LEU A 697 24.71 -17.33 -26.44
N TYR A 698 25.56 -16.38 -26.01
CA TYR A 698 26.97 -16.63 -25.78
C TYR A 698 27.17 -17.77 -24.77
N GLU A 699 26.43 -17.78 -23.66
CA GLU A 699 26.46 -18.82 -22.63
C GLU A 699 26.10 -20.20 -23.21
N ILE A 700 25.04 -20.31 -24.01
CA ILE A 700 24.61 -21.57 -24.64
C ILE A 700 25.70 -22.19 -25.55
N PHE A 701 26.46 -21.36 -26.27
CA PHE A 701 27.44 -21.83 -27.26
C PHE A 701 28.90 -21.84 -26.76
N HIS A 702 29.22 -21.15 -25.65
CA HIS A 702 30.59 -21.02 -25.12
C HIS A 702 30.76 -21.48 -23.67
N GLU A 703 29.72 -21.97 -22.99
CA GLU A 703 29.96 -22.72 -21.76
C GLU A 703 30.85 -23.93 -22.09
N GLU A 704 32.09 -23.87 -21.59
CA GLU A 704 33.04 -24.97 -21.58
C GLU A 704 32.47 -26.09 -20.68
N GLY A 705 31.51 -26.84 -21.19
CA GLY A 705 31.30 -28.19 -20.74
C GLY A 705 32.58 -28.95 -21.07
N GLU A 706 33.34 -29.36 -20.06
CA GLU A 706 34.44 -30.30 -20.22
C GLU A 706 34.00 -31.36 -21.24
N SER A 707 34.75 -31.51 -22.33
CA SER A 707 34.55 -32.56 -23.33
C SER A 707 34.89 -33.91 -22.70
N VAL A 708 34.11 -34.33 -21.70
CA VAL A 708 34.27 -35.60 -21.00
C VAL A 708 33.64 -36.67 -21.87
N SER A 709 34.47 -37.40 -22.60
CA SER A 709 34.06 -38.60 -23.31
C SER A 709 33.73 -39.69 -22.28
N TYR A 710 32.44 -39.99 -22.10
CA TYR A 710 32.00 -40.99 -21.13
C TYR A 710 32.22 -42.43 -21.63
N THR A 711 32.64 -43.32 -20.72
CA THR A 711 32.73 -44.75 -20.99
C THR A 711 31.32 -45.38 -21.15
N PRO A 712 31.17 -46.52 -21.85
CA PRO A 712 29.88 -47.20 -21.96
C PRO A 712 29.24 -47.52 -20.59
N GLU A 713 30.06 -47.87 -19.60
CA GLU A 713 29.63 -48.19 -18.24
C GLU A 713 29.11 -46.95 -17.50
N GLU A 714 29.81 -45.82 -17.61
CA GLU A 714 29.36 -44.54 -17.05
C GLU A 714 28.04 -44.08 -17.68
N ILE A 715 27.89 -44.26 -18.99
CA ILE A 715 26.64 -43.97 -19.71
C ILE A 715 25.50 -44.85 -19.19
N ALA A 716 25.74 -46.15 -18.99
CA ALA A 716 24.74 -47.07 -18.45
C ALA A 716 24.29 -46.66 -17.03
N GLN A 717 25.24 -46.29 -16.17
CA GLN A 717 24.95 -45.80 -14.82
C GLN A 717 24.14 -44.49 -14.83
N LYS A 718 24.52 -43.53 -15.67
CA LYS A 718 23.77 -42.28 -15.84
C LYS A 718 22.36 -42.51 -16.37
N ASN A 719 22.19 -43.40 -17.35
CA ASN A 719 20.89 -43.78 -17.87
C ASN A 719 20.02 -44.45 -16.81
N ALA A 720 20.58 -45.35 -15.99
CA ALA A 720 19.87 -45.95 -14.86
C ALA A 720 19.43 -44.88 -13.84
N PHE A 721 20.29 -43.91 -13.54
CA PHE A 721 19.95 -42.78 -12.68
C PHE A 721 18.80 -41.94 -13.24
N ILE A 722 18.85 -41.55 -14.51
CA ILE A 722 17.78 -40.77 -15.15
C ILE A 722 16.45 -41.54 -15.14
N ARG A 723 16.47 -42.87 -15.40
CA ARG A 723 15.25 -43.69 -15.32
C ARG A 723 14.61 -43.65 -13.94
N GLN A 724 15.41 -43.79 -12.87
CA GLN A 724 14.91 -43.71 -11.50
C GLN A 724 14.44 -42.30 -11.14
N LYS A 725 15.19 -41.25 -11.54
CA LYS A 725 14.78 -39.85 -11.38
C LYS A 725 13.41 -39.59 -12.01
N ARG A 726 13.20 -39.98 -13.27
CA ARG A 726 11.93 -39.78 -13.98
C ARG A 726 10.77 -40.55 -13.35
N LYS A 727 11.03 -41.77 -12.87
CA LYS A 727 10.04 -42.55 -12.12
C LYS A 727 9.60 -41.81 -10.85
N PHE A 728 10.58 -41.30 -10.09
CA PHE A 728 10.34 -40.49 -8.90
C PHE A 728 9.55 -39.21 -9.20
N GLU A 729 9.92 -38.46 -10.26
CA GLU A 729 9.18 -37.27 -10.71
C GLU A 729 7.70 -37.58 -10.96
N ASN A 730 7.42 -38.67 -11.68
CA ASN A 730 6.06 -39.09 -12.01
C ASN A 730 5.27 -39.55 -10.77
N GLU A 731 5.87 -40.35 -9.89
CA GLU A 731 5.23 -40.86 -8.67
C GLU A 731 4.88 -39.74 -7.68
N HIS A 732 5.64 -38.64 -7.69
CA HIS A 732 5.48 -37.49 -6.79
C HIS A 732 4.87 -36.24 -7.46
N ASN A 733 4.38 -36.34 -8.70
CA ASN A 733 3.81 -35.22 -9.48
C ASN A 733 4.74 -33.99 -9.57
N ILE A 734 6.04 -34.22 -9.75
CA ILE A 734 7.03 -33.15 -9.91
C ILE A 734 7.16 -32.82 -11.40
N ALA A 735 6.94 -31.56 -11.77
CA ALA A 735 7.05 -31.12 -13.16
C ALA A 735 8.51 -31.13 -13.62
N PRO A 736 8.86 -31.86 -14.71
CA PRO A 736 10.21 -31.91 -15.22
C PRO A 736 10.59 -30.62 -15.95
N HIS A 737 11.89 -30.30 -15.96
CA HIS A 737 12.43 -29.24 -16.82
C HIS A 737 12.54 -29.72 -18.26
N ILE A 738 11.71 -29.15 -19.13
CA ILE A 738 11.69 -29.48 -20.55
C ILE A 738 11.73 -28.18 -21.34
N LEU A 739 12.66 -28.10 -22.29
CA LEU A 739 12.61 -27.10 -23.36
C LEU A 739 12.11 -27.78 -24.63
N TYR A 740 11.04 -27.24 -25.19
CA TYR A 740 10.45 -27.66 -26.45
C TYR A 740 10.58 -26.50 -27.45
N LEU A 741 11.33 -26.70 -28.53
CA LEU A 741 11.43 -25.75 -29.63
C LEU A 741 10.73 -26.37 -30.83
N GLU A 742 9.90 -25.60 -31.52
CA GLU A 742 9.25 -26.00 -32.75
C GLU A 742 9.51 -24.92 -33.80
N SER A 743 9.78 -25.35 -35.02
CA SER A 743 9.87 -24.47 -36.18
C SER A 743 8.99 -25.01 -37.29
N ASN A 744 8.31 -24.12 -37.99
CA ASN A 744 7.48 -24.42 -39.15
C ASN A 744 7.96 -23.56 -40.31
N ASN A 745 8.36 -24.21 -41.41
CA ASN A 745 8.94 -23.57 -42.59
C ASN A 745 10.17 -22.71 -42.23
N MET A 746 11.28 -23.34 -41.89
CA MET A 746 12.52 -22.66 -41.49
C MET A 746 13.70 -23.14 -42.33
N ASP A 747 14.45 -22.20 -42.90
CA ASP A 747 15.73 -22.51 -43.54
C ASP A 747 16.85 -22.28 -42.52
N ILE A 748 17.70 -23.28 -42.35
CA ILE A 748 18.87 -23.22 -41.46
C ILE A 748 20.10 -22.97 -42.30
N VAL A 749 20.81 -21.89 -42.02
CA VAL A 749 22.06 -21.52 -42.70
C VAL A 749 23.24 -21.90 -41.82
N TYR A 750 24.16 -22.69 -42.36
CA TYR A 750 25.40 -23.11 -41.68
C TYR A 750 26.55 -23.19 -42.68
N GLY A 751 27.63 -22.43 -42.46
CA GLY A 751 28.64 -22.18 -43.49
C GLY A 751 27.99 -21.69 -44.80
N ASP A 752 28.32 -22.36 -45.90
CA ASP A 752 27.75 -22.09 -47.24
C ASP A 752 26.49 -22.92 -47.54
N PHE A 753 25.99 -23.71 -46.58
CA PHE A 753 24.87 -24.63 -46.78
C PHE A 753 23.55 -24.03 -46.29
N ILE A 754 22.49 -24.26 -47.07
CA ILE A 754 21.10 -23.92 -46.71
C ILE A 754 20.33 -25.22 -46.54
N ILE A 755 19.91 -25.50 -45.32
CA ILE A 755 19.15 -26.71 -44.97
C ILE A 755 17.67 -26.32 -44.82
N PRO A 756 16.83 -26.55 -45.83
CA PRO A 756 15.41 -26.24 -45.74
C PRO A 756 14.69 -27.26 -44.85
N THR A 757 13.75 -26.80 -44.04
CA THR A 757 12.89 -27.67 -43.22
C THR A 757 11.43 -27.19 -43.31
N ASP A 758 10.52 -28.14 -43.54
CA ASP A 758 9.08 -27.89 -43.50
C ASP A 758 8.62 -27.77 -42.05
N SER A 759 9.19 -28.61 -41.18
CA SER A 759 8.99 -28.56 -39.74
C SER A 759 10.20 -29.14 -39.02
N ALA A 760 10.56 -28.59 -37.87
CA ALA A 760 11.52 -29.21 -36.98
C ALA A 760 11.14 -29.02 -35.51
N THR A 761 11.44 -30.00 -34.68
CA THR A 761 11.20 -29.99 -33.24
C THR A 761 12.46 -30.34 -32.50
N ILE A 762 12.83 -29.58 -31.46
CA ILE A 762 13.96 -29.86 -30.57
C ILE A 762 13.41 -29.99 -29.16
N THR A 763 13.71 -31.11 -28.50
CA THR A 763 13.38 -31.36 -27.10
C THR A 763 14.64 -31.50 -26.27
N MET A 764 14.77 -30.70 -25.22
CA MET A 764 15.86 -30.81 -24.25
C MET A 764 15.31 -31.21 -22.90
N ARG A 765 15.83 -32.32 -22.35
CA ARG A 765 15.49 -32.81 -21.00
C ARG A 765 16.65 -33.63 -20.45
N ASP A 766 17.00 -33.43 -19.17
CA ASP A 766 18.08 -34.15 -18.49
C ASP A 766 19.44 -34.08 -19.23
N LYS A 767 19.77 -32.92 -19.83
CA LYS A 767 20.95 -32.70 -20.69
C LYS A 767 21.01 -33.59 -21.96
N ARG A 768 19.89 -34.18 -22.35
CA ARG A 768 19.72 -34.87 -23.63
C ARG A 768 18.94 -33.97 -24.57
N ILE A 769 19.33 -33.96 -25.84
CA ILE A 769 18.68 -33.21 -26.90
C ILE A 769 18.19 -34.22 -27.92
N ASN A 770 16.89 -34.21 -28.24
CA ASN A 770 16.37 -34.93 -29.39
C ASN A 770 15.81 -33.89 -30.36
N ALA A 771 16.30 -33.90 -31.60
CA ALA A 771 15.89 -32.99 -32.65
C ALA A 771 15.40 -33.78 -33.84
N ASN A 772 14.18 -33.49 -34.29
CA ASN A 772 13.57 -34.13 -35.45
C ASN A 772 13.25 -33.05 -36.48
N ALA A 773 13.46 -33.31 -37.76
CA ALA A 773 13.12 -32.38 -38.83
C ALA A 773 12.52 -33.14 -40.02
N ALA A 774 11.66 -32.48 -40.78
CA ALA A 774 11.04 -33.03 -41.98
C ALA A 774 11.18 -32.06 -43.15
N TYR A 775 11.39 -32.60 -44.34
CA TYR A 775 11.35 -31.85 -45.60
C TYR A 775 10.86 -32.74 -46.74
N GLY A 776 9.70 -32.42 -47.29
CA GLY A 776 8.99 -33.31 -48.22
C GLY A 776 8.67 -34.66 -47.56
N ASN A 777 9.18 -35.75 -48.14
CA ASN A 777 9.05 -37.09 -47.58
C ASN A 777 10.23 -37.50 -46.69
N GLY A 778 11.26 -36.66 -46.60
CA GLY A 778 12.47 -36.96 -45.83
C GLY A 778 12.29 -36.62 -44.35
N ILE A 779 12.82 -37.48 -43.49
CA ILE A 779 12.78 -37.30 -42.03
C ILE A 779 14.21 -37.38 -41.49
N ALA A 780 14.57 -36.43 -40.64
CA ALA A 780 15.81 -36.38 -39.91
C ALA A 780 15.52 -36.58 -38.42
N ASP A 781 16.28 -37.45 -37.76
CA ASP A 781 16.27 -37.63 -36.31
C ASP A 781 17.70 -37.52 -35.77
N ILE A 782 17.89 -36.67 -34.77
CA ILE A 782 19.18 -36.36 -34.16
C ILE A 782 19.05 -36.52 -32.65
N ASN A 783 19.82 -37.44 -32.06
CA ASN A 783 19.82 -37.71 -30.64
C ASN A 783 21.20 -37.39 -30.05
N ILE A 784 21.28 -36.33 -29.25
CA ILE A 784 22.52 -35.87 -28.60
C ILE A 784 22.46 -36.19 -27.11
N ALA A 785 23.42 -36.99 -26.63
CA ALA A 785 23.59 -37.27 -25.22
C ALA A 785 25.04 -37.63 -24.91
N TYR A 786 25.54 -37.17 -23.75
CA TYR A 786 26.85 -37.58 -23.23
C TYR A 786 28.02 -37.34 -24.21
N GLY A 787 28.00 -36.22 -24.94
CA GLY A 787 29.05 -35.86 -25.91
C GLY A 787 29.02 -36.67 -27.22
N ARG A 788 27.95 -37.44 -27.47
CA ARG A 788 27.72 -38.16 -28.73
C ARG A 788 26.43 -37.65 -29.38
N ALA A 789 26.44 -37.52 -30.70
CA ALA A 789 25.24 -37.25 -31.49
C ALA A 789 25.02 -38.36 -32.52
N ASN A 790 23.90 -39.06 -32.40
CA ASN A 790 23.46 -40.04 -33.40
C ASN A 790 22.50 -39.34 -34.35
N ILE A 791 22.74 -39.48 -35.65
CA ILE A 791 22.04 -38.76 -36.70
C ILE A 791 21.53 -39.77 -37.71
N THR A 792 20.23 -39.77 -37.98
CA THR A 792 19.59 -40.56 -39.04
C THR A 792 18.80 -39.62 -39.95
N LEU A 793 18.96 -39.79 -41.26
CA LEU A 793 18.21 -39.09 -42.30
C LEU A 793 17.63 -40.17 -43.20
N ASP A 794 16.32 -40.22 -43.42
CA ASP A 794 15.67 -41.25 -44.22
C ASP A 794 14.84 -40.62 -45.33
N ASN A 795 14.87 -41.23 -46.53
CA ASN A 795 14.02 -40.89 -47.68
C ASN A 795 14.13 -39.45 -48.21
N PHE A 796 15.30 -38.81 -48.11
CA PHE A 796 15.49 -37.49 -48.70
C PHE A 796 15.56 -37.54 -50.23
N SER A 797 15.02 -36.54 -50.91
CA SER A 797 15.01 -36.46 -52.38
C SER A 797 16.28 -35.82 -52.92
N SER A 798 16.62 -36.09 -54.19
CA SER A 798 17.73 -35.37 -54.87
C SER A 798 17.53 -33.86 -54.91
N SER A 799 16.29 -33.35 -54.95
CA SER A 799 16.04 -31.91 -54.84
C SER A 799 16.52 -31.32 -53.52
N PHE A 800 16.32 -32.02 -52.40
CA PHE A 800 16.82 -31.60 -51.10
C PHE A 800 18.36 -31.59 -51.09
N ILE A 801 18.99 -32.71 -51.49
CA ILE A 801 20.45 -32.84 -51.49
C ILE A 801 21.10 -31.78 -52.39
N ASN A 802 20.54 -31.56 -53.58
CA ASN A 802 21.04 -30.55 -54.51
C ASN A 802 20.91 -29.12 -53.94
N GLN A 803 19.83 -28.84 -53.21
CA GLN A 803 19.60 -27.55 -52.57
C GLN A 803 20.58 -27.32 -51.41
N VAL A 804 20.74 -28.30 -50.51
CA VAL A 804 21.70 -28.24 -49.40
C VAL A 804 23.10 -27.97 -49.93
N LEU A 805 23.54 -28.75 -50.92
CA LEU A 805 24.88 -28.64 -51.50
C LEU A 805 25.05 -27.47 -52.48
N SER A 806 23.97 -26.74 -52.79
CA SER A 806 23.95 -25.68 -53.81
C SER A 806 24.53 -26.12 -55.17
N LYS A 807 24.31 -27.39 -55.54
CA LYS A 807 24.83 -28.01 -56.78
C LYS A 807 23.84 -29.03 -57.33
N GLN A 808 23.68 -29.10 -58.65
CA GLN A 808 22.79 -30.07 -59.31
C GLN A 808 23.50 -31.41 -59.55
N LEU A 809 23.84 -32.12 -58.47
CA LEU A 809 24.65 -33.34 -58.52
C LEU A 809 23.82 -34.60 -58.82
N PHE A 810 22.55 -34.61 -58.46
CA PHE A 810 21.71 -35.80 -58.57
C PHE A 810 20.42 -35.51 -59.33
N ALA A 811 19.86 -36.51 -60.00
CA ALA A 811 18.52 -36.46 -60.56
C ALA A 811 17.73 -37.71 -60.21
N GLY A 812 16.57 -37.51 -59.60
CA GLY A 812 15.75 -38.61 -59.06
C GLY A 812 16.40 -39.29 -57.85
N GLY A 813 15.72 -40.32 -57.33
CA GLY A 813 16.23 -41.16 -56.26
C GLY A 813 15.95 -40.68 -54.83
N LEU A 814 16.26 -41.57 -53.89
CA LEU A 814 16.13 -41.39 -52.44
C LEU A 814 17.49 -41.57 -51.77
N PHE A 815 17.72 -40.82 -50.69
CA PHE A 815 18.97 -40.74 -49.97
C PHE A 815 18.71 -40.95 -48.48
N ASP A 816 19.39 -41.94 -47.91
CA ASP A 816 19.43 -42.18 -46.47
C ASP A 816 20.84 -41.93 -45.95
N PHE A 817 20.94 -41.52 -44.70
CA PHE A 817 22.18 -41.33 -43.96
C PHE A 817 21.99 -41.84 -42.54
N SER A 818 22.97 -42.56 -42.00
CA SER A 818 23.04 -42.90 -40.59
C SER A 818 24.46 -42.71 -40.10
N GLY A 819 24.65 -42.01 -38.99
CA GLY A 819 25.99 -41.73 -38.49
C GLY A 819 26.04 -41.32 -37.02
N THR A 820 27.24 -41.39 -36.46
CA THR A 820 27.55 -41.00 -35.09
C THR A 820 28.67 -39.96 -35.09
N LEU A 821 28.42 -38.81 -34.49
CA LEU A 821 29.42 -37.79 -34.20
C LEU A 821 29.90 -37.95 -32.76
N LYS A 822 31.21 -38.14 -32.59
CA LYS A 822 31.88 -38.21 -31.29
C LYS A 822 33.29 -37.64 -31.43
N ASP A 823 33.74 -36.86 -30.44
CA ASP A 823 35.11 -36.31 -30.40
C ASP A 823 35.51 -35.60 -31.72
N ASN A 824 34.60 -34.78 -32.27
CA ASN A 824 34.73 -34.08 -33.56
C ASN A 824 34.95 -34.96 -34.80
N THR A 825 34.65 -36.26 -34.71
CA THR A 825 34.69 -37.20 -35.83
C THR A 825 33.30 -37.76 -36.09
N LEU A 826 32.81 -37.62 -37.32
CA LEU A 826 31.55 -38.16 -37.81
C LEU A 826 31.83 -39.44 -38.60
N GLN A 827 31.28 -40.56 -38.17
CA GLN A 827 31.35 -41.82 -38.91
C GLN A 827 29.95 -42.26 -39.29
N GLY A 828 29.78 -42.82 -40.48
CA GLY A 828 28.46 -43.24 -40.91
C GLY A 828 28.38 -43.92 -42.27
N GLU A 829 27.15 -44.18 -42.64
CA GLU A 829 26.73 -44.80 -43.89
C GLU A 829 25.80 -43.86 -44.64
N ILE A 830 26.04 -43.68 -45.94
CA ILE A 830 25.10 -43.05 -46.87
C ILE A 830 24.57 -44.14 -47.79
N ARG A 831 23.25 -44.26 -47.92
CA ARG A 831 22.60 -45.11 -48.93
C ARG A 831 21.86 -44.27 -49.94
N ILE A 832 21.94 -44.66 -51.20
CA ILE A 832 21.29 -43.95 -52.31
C ILE A 832 20.59 -44.97 -53.20
N GLN A 833 19.37 -44.66 -53.64
CA GLN A 833 18.58 -45.56 -54.48
C GLN A 833 18.02 -44.84 -55.70
N ASN A 834 18.07 -45.50 -56.86
CA ASN A 834 17.45 -45.09 -58.12
C ASN A 834 17.73 -43.63 -58.51
N THR A 835 19.00 -43.22 -58.48
CA THR A 835 19.43 -41.85 -58.83
C THR A 835 20.31 -41.83 -60.07
N THR A 836 20.44 -40.66 -60.69
CA THR A 836 21.47 -40.40 -61.69
C THR A 836 22.44 -39.36 -61.15
N PHE A 837 23.71 -39.72 -61.03
CA PHE A 837 24.78 -38.78 -60.71
C PHE A 837 25.10 -37.93 -61.95
N LYS A 838 24.86 -36.62 -61.86
CA LYS A 838 24.92 -35.65 -62.96
C LYS A 838 26.14 -34.75 -62.87
N ASP A 839 26.63 -34.40 -64.06
CA ASP A 839 27.52 -33.29 -64.40
C ASP A 839 28.63 -32.99 -63.36
N PHE A 840 29.65 -33.86 -63.36
CA PHE A 840 30.87 -33.68 -62.58
C PHE A 840 32.09 -34.00 -63.44
N ALA A 841 33.20 -33.29 -63.21
CA ALA A 841 34.47 -33.54 -63.88
C ALA A 841 34.94 -34.99 -63.73
N ILE A 842 34.64 -35.66 -62.60
CA ILE A 842 34.95 -37.10 -62.42
C ILE A 842 34.17 -37.96 -63.43
N VAL A 843 32.86 -37.78 -63.59
CA VAL A 843 32.08 -38.59 -64.55
C VAL A 843 32.53 -38.30 -65.98
N GLN A 844 32.75 -37.03 -66.33
CA GLN A 844 33.25 -36.66 -67.66
C GLN A 844 34.64 -37.24 -67.94
N ASN A 845 35.53 -37.23 -66.95
CA ASN A 845 36.88 -37.78 -67.08
C ASN A 845 36.86 -39.31 -67.12
N ILE A 846 35.97 -39.98 -66.38
CA ILE A 846 35.73 -41.43 -66.48
C ILE A 846 35.16 -41.79 -67.86
N VAL A 847 34.17 -41.05 -68.37
CA VAL A 847 33.60 -41.28 -69.71
C VAL A 847 34.64 -41.01 -70.80
N GLY A 848 35.43 -39.94 -70.66
CA GLY A 848 36.53 -39.63 -71.57
C GLY A 848 37.62 -40.70 -71.56
N LEU A 849 37.94 -41.23 -70.38
CA LEU A 849 38.85 -42.36 -70.22
C LEU A 849 38.29 -43.61 -70.91
N ILE A 850 37.00 -43.92 -70.71
CA ILE A 850 36.30 -45.01 -71.40
C ILE A 850 36.37 -44.87 -72.93
N ASP A 851 36.24 -43.64 -73.45
CA ASP A 851 36.36 -43.37 -74.90
C ASP A 851 37.78 -43.65 -75.45
N THR A 852 38.81 -43.55 -74.61
CA THR A 852 40.20 -43.82 -75.01
C THR A 852 40.60 -45.30 -74.97
N ILE A 853 39.83 -46.15 -74.27
CA ILE A 853 40.16 -47.57 -74.08
C ILE A 853 39.12 -48.44 -74.80
N PRO A 854 39.48 -49.10 -75.93
CA PRO A 854 38.53 -49.85 -76.76
C PRO A 854 37.73 -50.93 -76.01
N SER A 855 38.31 -51.54 -74.97
CA SER A 855 37.63 -52.55 -74.14
C SER A 855 36.54 -51.98 -73.23
N LEU A 856 36.56 -50.68 -72.94
CA LEU A 856 35.60 -50.04 -72.02
C LEU A 856 34.42 -49.39 -72.75
N ILE A 857 34.50 -49.21 -74.08
CA ILE A 857 33.50 -48.47 -74.87
C ILE A 857 32.08 -49.04 -74.77
N MET A 858 31.97 -50.34 -74.49
CA MET A 858 30.70 -51.04 -74.31
C MET A 858 29.92 -50.58 -73.07
N PHE A 859 30.56 -49.84 -72.16
CA PHE A 859 29.94 -49.33 -70.94
C PHE A 859 29.14 -48.03 -71.13
N LYS A 860 29.25 -47.39 -72.30
CA LYS A 860 28.67 -46.07 -72.57
C LYS A 860 27.14 -46.05 -72.69
N LYS A 861 26.48 -47.18 -72.98
CA LYS A 861 25.01 -47.30 -73.00
C LYS A 861 24.54 -48.74 -72.73
N PRO A 862 23.43 -48.96 -72.00
CA PRO A 862 22.61 -47.98 -71.29
C PRO A 862 23.08 -47.82 -69.82
N GLY A 863 23.43 -46.60 -69.38
CA GLY A 863 23.66 -46.34 -67.94
C GLY A 863 24.84 -45.42 -67.57
N LEU A 864 25.80 -45.17 -68.47
CA LEU A 864 26.89 -44.22 -68.23
C LEU A 864 27.16 -43.38 -69.48
N SER A 865 26.78 -42.11 -69.48
CA SER A 865 26.92 -41.23 -70.65
C SER A 865 27.34 -39.82 -70.26
N ASN A 866 27.45 -38.92 -71.23
CA ASN A 866 27.65 -37.49 -70.96
C ASN A 866 26.50 -36.89 -70.12
N ASP A 867 25.32 -37.54 -70.10
CA ASP A 867 24.17 -37.09 -69.32
C ASP A 867 24.22 -37.55 -67.84
N GLY A 868 25.19 -38.39 -67.47
CA GLY A 868 25.42 -38.86 -66.10
C GLY A 868 25.61 -40.38 -65.96
N TYR A 869 25.80 -40.81 -64.71
CA TYR A 869 25.91 -42.21 -64.30
C TYR A 869 24.65 -42.63 -63.53
N GLU A 870 23.92 -43.62 -64.05
CA GLU A 870 22.70 -44.15 -63.44
C GLU A 870 23.03 -45.21 -62.39
N ILE A 871 22.63 -44.93 -61.15
CA ILE A 871 22.88 -45.71 -59.94
C ILE A 871 21.55 -46.31 -59.47
N LYS A 872 21.46 -47.64 -59.43
CA LYS A 872 20.30 -48.35 -58.86
C LYS A 872 20.35 -48.34 -57.34
N GLU A 873 21.52 -48.66 -56.80
CA GLU A 873 21.78 -48.70 -55.38
C GLU A 873 23.23 -48.25 -55.13
N GLY A 874 23.46 -47.44 -54.10
CA GLY A 874 24.78 -47.01 -53.70
C GLY A 874 24.90 -47.00 -52.18
N LYS A 875 26.05 -47.41 -51.66
CA LYS A 875 26.41 -47.40 -50.25
C LYS A 875 27.79 -46.79 -50.09
N PHE A 876 27.93 -45.82 -49.19
CA PHE A 876 29.20 -45.22 -48.82
C PHE A 876 29.41 -45.37 -47.33
N LEU A 877 30.48 -46.05 -46.92
CA LEU A 877 30.95 -46.05 -45.54
C LEU A 877 32.04 -45.00 -45.41
N PHE A 878 31.83 -44.01 -44.54
CA PHE A 878 32.71 -42.85 -44.44
C PHE A 878 33.03 -42.47 -43.00
N SER A 879 34.20 -41.86 -42.83
CA SER A 879 34.70 -41.24 -41.60
C SER A 879 35.17 -39.83 -41.92
N MET A 880 34.69 -38.83 -41.19
CA MET A 880 34.94 -37.41 -41.46
C MET A 880 35.36 -36.65 -40.21
N ASN A 881 36.39 -35.81 -40.32
CA ASN A 881 36.77 -34.81 -39.33
C ASN A 881 37.01 -33.45 -40.00
N ASN A 882 37.54 -32.47 -39.27
CA ASN A 882 37.73 -31.11 -39.79
C ASN A 882 38.74 -31.00 -40.95
N GLU A 883 39.59 -32.01 -41.19
CA GLU A 883 40.65 -31.96 -42.21
C GLU A 883 40.43 -32.99 -43.33
N TYR A 884 39.88 -34.16 -43.01
CA TYR A 884 39.75 -35.28 -43.92
C TYR A 884 38.33 -35.84 -43.97
N LEU A 885 37.86 -36.15 -45.18
CA LEU A 885 36.73 -37.05 -45.44
C LEU A 885 37.28 -38.33 -46.03
N GLY A 886 37.21 -39.41 -45.28
CA GLY A 886 37.63 -40.73 -45.67
C GLY A 886 36.47 -41.62 -46.08
N PHE A 887 36.59 -42.32 -47.20
CA PHE A 887 35.67 -43.36 -47.61
C PHE A 887 36.34 -44.72 -47.39
N GLU A 888 35.83 -45.46 -46.41
CA GLU A 888 36.26 -46.83 -46.10
C GLU A 888 35.79 -47.79 -47.19
N SER A 889 34.56 -47.59 -47.67
CA SER A 889 34.00 -48.28 -48.83
C SER A 889 33.07 -47.34 -49.61
N ILE A 890 33.13 -47.48 -50.93
CA ILE A 890 32.27 -46.86 -51.93
C ILE A 890 31.74 -48.02 -52.76
N ASP A 891 30.47 -48.39 -52.62
CA ASP A 891 29.86 -49.51 -53.34
C ASP A 891 28.66 -49.00 -54.14
N LEU A 892 28.79 -48.90 -55.46
CA LEU A 892 27.74 -48.41 -56.36
C LEU A 892 27.34 -49.48 -57.36
N THR A 893 26.08 -49.89 -57.33
CA THR A 893 25.47 -50.76 -58.34
C THR A 893 24.80 -49.90 -59.40
N GLY A 894 25.44 -49.77 -60.56
CA GLY A 894 24.91 -48.99 -61.67
C GLY A 894 24.02 -49.79 -62.63
N SER A 895 23.57 -49.15 -63.71
CA SER A 895 22.85 -49.83 -64.82
C SER A 895 23.74 -50.56 -65.82
N ALA A 896 25.05 -50.26 -65.84
CA ALA A 896 26.03 -50.88 -66.73
C ALA A 896 27.34 -51.28 -66.04
N ILE A 897 27.81 -50.43 -65.12
CA ILE A 897 29.04 -50.60 -64.34
C ILE A 897 28.68 -50.60 -62.86
N ASP A 898 29.25 -51.54 -62.12
CA ASP A 898 29.36 -51.52 -60.66
C ASP A 898 30.69 -50.81 -60.31
N ILE A 899 30.69 -49.92 -59.32
CA ILE A 899 31.91 -49.23 -58.84
C ILE A 899 32.11 -49.60 -57.39
N ASP A 900 33.22 -50.26 -57.09
CA ASP A 900 33.70 -50.48 -55.72
C ASP A 900 34.90 -49.55 -55.48
N GLY A 901 35.17 -49.11 -54.25
CA GLY A 901 36.34 -48.27 -54.03
C GLY A 901 36.50 -47.74 -52.62
N ASN A 902 37.55 -46.97 -52.44
CA ASN A 902 37.87 -46.29 -51.19
C ASN A 902 38.75 -45.08 -51.48
N GLY A 903 38.95 -44.22 -50.49
CA GLY A 903 39.84 -43.08 -50.67
C GLY A 903 39.68 -41.99 -49.63
N ILE A 904 40.37 -40.89 -49.86
CA ILE A 904 40.37 -39.76 -48.94
C ILE A 904 40.30 -38.43 -49.69
N ILE A 905 39.56 -37.51 -49.12
CA ILE A 905 39.48 -36.11 -49.55
C ILE A 905 40.08 -35.27 -48.44
N ASN A 906 41.08 -34.46 -48.77
CA ASN A 906 41.56 -33.42 -47.87
C ASN A 906 40.68 -32.18 -48.07
N LEU A 907 39.87 -31.87 -47.07
CA LEU A 907 38.89 -30.78 -47.11
C LEU A 907 39.57 -29.40 -47.11
N LYS A 908 40.74 -29.29 -46.48
CA LYS A 908 41.49 -28.05 -46.34
C LYS A 908 42.28 -27.70 -47.60
N GLU A 909 43.01 -28.66 -48.16
CA GLU A 909 43.78 -28.51 -49.40
C GLU A 909 42.90 -28.65 -50.65
N ARG A 910 41.63 -29.05 -50.49
CA ARG A 910 40.66 -29.33 -51.56
C ARG A 910 41.24 -30.32 -52.59
N THR A 911 41.90 -31.36 -52.11
CA THR A 911 42.47 -32.43 -52.94
C THR A 911 41.73 -33.74 -52.73
N ILE A 912 41.66 -34.54 -53.78
CA ILE A 912 41.01 -35.85 -53.78
C ILE A 912 42.01 -36.93 -54.16
N ASP A 913 41.93 -38.08 -53.50
CA ASP A 913 42.69 -39.29 -53.81
C ASP A 913 41.77 -40.50 -53.59
N LEU A 914 41.14 -40.97 -54.67
CA LEU A 914 40.27 -42.14 -54.67
C LEU A 914 40.87 -43.26 -55.49
N LEU A 915 40.69 -44.48 -55.00
CA LEU A 915 40.93 -45.71 -55.72
C LEU A 915 39.59 -46.38 -55.99
N LEU A 916 39.21 -46.47 -57.26
CA LEU A 916 37.95 -47.05 -57.70
C LEU A 916 38.23 -48.29 -58.55
N LYS A 917 37.35 -49.28 -58.45
CA LYS A 917 37.34 -50.52 -59.21
C LYS A 917 36.01 -50.56 -59.96
N ALA A 918 36.06 -50.31 -61.27
CA ALA A 918 34.91 -50.38 -62.14
C ALA A 918 34.76 -51.80 -62.70
N SER A 919 33.61 -52.44 -62.46
CA SER A 919 33.31 -53.81 -62.88
C SER A 919 32.03 -53.85 -63.71
N THR A 920 31.99 -54.66 -64.77
CA THR A 920 30.75 -54.81 -65.55
C THR A 920 29.64 -55.49 -64.77
N MET A 921 28.39 -55.03 -64.94
CA MET A 921 27.22 -55.72 -64.43
C MET A 921 27.12 -57.16 -64.95
N LYS A 922 26.64 -58.07 -64.08
CA LYS A 922 26.39 -59.48 -64.41
C LYS A 922 25.46 -59.69 -65.62
N ALA A 923 24.54 -58.76 -65.86
CA ALA A 923 23.61 -58.81 -66.99
C ALA A 923 24.31 -58.57 -68.35
N LEU A 924 25.35 -57.73 -68.40
CA LEU A 924 26.16 -57.51 -69.61
C LEU A 924 27.22 -58.60 -69.81
N SER A 925 27.69 -59.24 -68.75
CA SER A 925 28.59 -60.40 -68.81
C SER A 925 28.03 -61.53 -69.69
N ASN A 926 26.73 -61.79 -69.62
CA ASN A 926 26.03 -62.79 -70.46
C ASN A 926 26.09 -62.49 -71.96
N ILE A 927 26.28 -61.23 -72.37
CA ILE A 927 26.45 -60.85 -73.78
C ILE A 927 27.92 -61.08 -74.20
N ILE A 928 28.87 -60.76 -73.32
CA ILE A 928 30.30 -60.86 -73.58
C ILE A 928 30.77 -62.33 -73.61
N SER A 929 30.17 -63.20 -72.79
CA SER A 929 30.47 -64.64 -72.75
C SER A 929 30.10 -65.39 -74.04
N ASN A 930 29.29 -64.81 -74.93
CA ASN A 930 28.92 -65.39 -76.23
C ASN A 930 29.91 -65.07 -77.37
N ILE A 931 31.00 -64.32 -77.12
CA ILE A 931 32.02 -63.98 -78.14
C ILE A 931 33.14 -65.06 -78.15
N PRO A 932 33.30 -65.87 -79.22
CA PRO A 932 34.02 -67.15 -79.20
C PRO A 932 35.54 -67.12 -78.91
N ILE A 933 36.18 -65.95 -78.88
CA ILE A 933 37.65 -65.80 -78.75
C ILE A 933 38.04 -64.93 -77.54
N VAL A 934 37.08 -64.24 -76.92
CA VAL A 934 37.35 -63.12 -76.00
C VAL A 934 36.88 -63.42 -74.57
N GLY A 935 35.97 -64.38 -74.38
CA GLY A 935 35.29 -64.61 -73.10
C GLY A 935 36.21 -64.91 -71.91
N TYR A 936 37.26 -65.73 -72.04
CA TYR A 936 38.07 -66.15 -70.88
C TYR A 936 39.27 -65.24 -70.59
N ILE A 937 39.80 -64.55 -71.62
CA ILE A 937 41.02 -63.71 -71.48
C ILE A 937 40.68 -62.34 -70.88
N ILE A 938 39.46 -61.84 -71.11
CA ILE A 938 39.05 -60.48 -70.71
C ILE A 938 38.13 -60.46 -69.47
N LEU A 939 37.33 -61.51 -69.23
CA LEU A 939 36.32 -61.52 -68.15
C LEU A 939 36.79 -62.11 -66.81
N GLY A 940 38.03 -62.61 -66.70
CA GLY A 940 38.51 -63.24 -65.47
C GLY A 940 37.67 -64.45 -65.01
N ASP A 941 37.93 -64.94 -63.79
CA ASP A 941 37.26 -66.12 -63.23
C ASP A 941 35.80 -65.87 -62.79
N ASP A 942 35.43 -64.60 -62.57
CA ASP A 942 34.10 -64.17 -62.10
C ASP A 942 33.17 -63.72 -63.24
N GLY A 943 33.66 -63.72 -64.48
CA GLY A 943 32.90 -63.30 -65.65
C GLY A 943 32.72 -61.79 -65.76
N LYS A 944 33.48 -60.95 -65.04
CA LYS A 944 33.37 -59.49 -65.10
C LYS A 944 34.64 -58.85 -65.66
N VAL A 945 34.48 -57.82 -66.51
CA VAL A 945 35.62 -56.96 -66.88
C VAL A 945 35.83 -55.95 -65.76
N THR A 946 37.01 -55.97 -65.15
CA THR A 946 37.39 -55.10 -64.04
C THR A 946 38.46 -54.11 -64.48
N THR A 947 38.36 -52.85 -64.07
CA THR A 947 39.38 -51.81 -64.32
C THR A 947 39.62 -50.99 -63.06
N ASN A 948 40.88 -50.85 -62.64
CA ASN A 948 41.24 -49.98 -61.53
C ASN A 948 41.47 -48.55 -62.05
N ILE A 949 40.78 -47.59 -61.42
CA ILE A 949 40.77 -46.17 -61.76
C ILE A 949 41.29 -45.41 -60.54
N VAL A 950 42.35 -44.63 -60.73
CA VAL A 950 42.90 -43.73 -59.72
C VAL A 950 42.40 -42.32 -60.02
N VAL A 951 41.77 -41.67 -59.04
CA VAL A 951 41.25 -40.30 -59.13
C VAL A 951 42.07 -39.41 -58.21
N THR A 952 42.89 -38.52 -58.78
CA THR A 952 43.78 -37.64 -58.01
C THR A 952 43.69 -36.18 -58.45
N GLY A 953 44.15 -35.25 -57.61
CA GLY A 953 44.25 -33.83 -57.97
C GLY A 953 43.30 -32.94 -57.17
N SER A 954 42.89 -31.80 -57.75
CA SER A 954 41.97 -30.87 -57.07
C SER A 954 40.54 -31.39 -57.15
N LEU A 955 39.76 -31.17 -56.07
CA LEU A 955 38.35 -31.53 -55.99
C LEU A 955 37.50 -30.91 -57.10
N ASP A 956 37.87 -29.72 -57.59
CA ASP A 956 37.14 -28.99 -58.63
C ASP A 956 37.52 -29.45 -60.05
N ASN A 957 38.73 -30.01 -60.24
CA ASN A 957 39.20 -30.56 -61.52
C ASN A 957 40.09 -31.80 -61.31
N PRO A 958 39.50 -32.95 -60.94
CA PRO A 958 40.23 -34.18 -60.65
C PRO A 958 40.69 -34.87 -61.93
N LYS A 959 41.87 -35.49 -61.90
CA LYS A 959 42.43 -36.29 -62.98
C LYS A 959 42.14 -37.77 -62.74
N THR A 960 41.85 -38.50 -63.80
CA THR A 960 41.54 -39.94 -63.73
C THR A 960 42.51 -40.72 -64.60
N GLU A 961 43.16 -41.74 -64.02
CA GLU A 961 44.12 -42.61 -64.72
C GLU A 961 43.77 -44.07 -64.47
N VAL A 962 44.03 -44.94 -65.46
CA VAL A 962 43.90 -46.40 -65.28
C VAL A 962 45.22 -46.96 -64.76
N SER A 963 45.16 -47.75 -63.68
CA SER A 963 46.33 -48.46 -63.15
C SER A 963 46.20 -49.97 -63.38
N PHE A 964 47.27 -50.58 -63.89
CA PHE A 964 47.39 -52.03 -64.09
C PHE A 964 48.20 -52.72 -62.98
N ILE A 965 48.66 -51.99 -61.96
CA ILE A 965 49.56 -52.50 -60.92
C ILE A 965 48.85 -52.52 -59.57
N GLU A 966 48.83 -53.69 -58.93
CA GLU A 966 48.27 -53.95 -57.59
C GLU A 966 49.00 -53.21 -56.46
N ASP A 967 50.26 -52.80 -56.62
CA ASP A 967 51.04 -52.18 -55.54
C ASP A 967 50.69 -50.71 -55.22
N VAL A 968 49.91 -50.03 -56.08
CA VAL A 968 49.37 -48.67 -55.80
C VAL A 968 48.14 -48.73 -54.89
N VAL A 969 47.60 -49.92 -54.63
CA VAL A 969 46.24 -50.17 -54.11
C VAL A 969 46.06 -49.91 -52.61
N ASN A 970 47.13 -49.73 -51.82
CA ASN A 970 47.03 -49.71 -50.35
C ASN A 970 47.31 -48.35 -49.66
N ALA A 971 47.72 -47.31 -50.41
CA ALA A 971 48.14 -46.05 -49.79
C ALA A 971 46.98 -45.27 -49.12
N PRO A 972 45.83 -45.04 -49.78
CA PRO A 972 44.68 -44.38 -49.13
C PRO A 972 44.16 -45.17 -47.93
N PHE A 973 44.08 -46.50 -48.05
CA PHE A 973 43.64 -47.38 -46.96
C PHE A 973 44.53 -47.27 -45.70
N LYS A 974 45.86 -47.26 -45.87
CA LYS A 974 46.80 -47.08 -44.75
C LYS A 974 46.69 -45.70 -44.10
N ILE A 975 46.36 -44.67 -44.88
CA ILE A 975 46.14 -43.31 -44.38
C ILE A 975 44.82 -43.24 -43.61
N LEU A 976 43.74 -43.82 -44.14
CA LEU A 976 42.44 -43.93 -43.48
C LEU A 976 42.56 -44.63 -42.13
N HIS A 977 43.15 -45.82 -42.11
CA HIS A 977 43.42 -46.57 -40.87
C HIS A 977 44.29 -45.73 -39.92
N ARG A 978 45.33 -45.03 -40.39
CA ARG A 978 46.13 -44.18 -39.50
C ARG A 978 45.37 -42.99 -38.90
N ILE A 979 44.47 -42.38 -39.65
CA ILE A 979 43.72 -41.18 -39.24
C ILE A 979 42.52 -41.55 -38.35
N PHE A 980 41.85 -42.68 -38.63
CA PHE A 980 40.56 -43.05 -38.04
C PHE A 980 40.58 -44.32 -37.16
N SER A 981 41.64 -45.15 -37.15
CA SER A 981 41.68 -46.40 -36.35
C SER A 981 41.55 -46.34 -34.84
N PRO A 982 41.73 -45.21 -34.13
CA PRO A 982 41.33 -45.14 -32.73
C PRO A 982 39.84 -45.47 -32.48
N LEU A 983 39.03 -45.61 -33.55
CA LEU A 983 37.57 -45.71 -33.52
C LEU A 983 37.01 -47.06 -34.05
N ASP A 984 37.84 -47.98 -34.57
CA ASP A 984 37.39 -49.23 -35.24
C ASP A 984 36.50 -50.14 -34.37
N ASN A 985 36.52 -49.99 -33.04
CA ASN A 985 35.66 -50.72 -32.09
C ASN A 985 34.19 -50.26 -32.06
N ILE A 986 33.81 -49.22 -32.81
CA ILE A 986 32.48 -48.58 -32.71
C ILE A 986 31.52 -49.10 -33.80
N VAL A 987 32.02 -49.40 -35.01
CA VAL A 987 31.19 -49.85 -36.15
C VAL A 987 30.53 -51.19 -35.87
N ASP A 988 31.17 -52.09 -35.11
CA ASP A 988 30.60 -53.38 -34.72
C ASP A 988 29.31 -53.26 -33.89
N THR A 989 29.06 -52.10 -33.25
CA THR A 989 27.81 -51.88 -32.48
C THR A 989 26.64 -51.35 -33.30
N LEU A 990 26.85 -50.91 -34.55
CA LEU A 990 25.78 -50.45 -35.45
C LEU A 990 25.19 -51.58 -36.30
N ILE A 991 25.82 -52.76 -36.31
CA ILE A 991 25.40 -53.93 -37.12
C ILE A 991 24.53 -54.92 -36.30
N GLU A 992 24.39 -54.73 -34.98
CA GLU A 992 23.66 -55.65 -34.09
C GLU A 992 22.45 -55.06 -33.32
N GLU A 993 21.94 -53.87 -33.64
CA GLU A 993 20.62 -53.39 -33.12
C GLU A 993 19.46 -53.54 -34.13
#